data_AF-A0A945HGX3-F1
#
_entry.id   AF-A0A945HGX3-F1
#
_cell.length_a   1.000
_cell.length_b   1.000
_cell.length_c   1.000
_cell.angle_alpha   90.00
_cell.angle_beta   90.00
_cell.angle_gamma   90.00
#
_symmetry.space_group_name_H-M   'P 1'
#
loop_
_entity.id
_entity.type
_entity.pdbx_description
1 polymer ?
#
loop_
_entity_poly.entity_id
_entity_poly.type
_entity_poly.pdbx_seq_one_letter_code
_entity_poly.pdbx_strand_id
1 'polypeptide(L)'
;MRKLVFLAIFTMILGGFVSVAHADSFTERLKGRILLRVEFWGESWYINPLDNLRYYMGRPADSFLLMKSLGIGISNEDLTKIQLAESNFHGLDSDADGLPNIIEQGLGTDPNLMDSDNDGYSDFDEILSGHSPLSTWTGSIVDESFSAKHAGKIFLQIGSVGEAWYVNPLDNKRYYLGRPADAFNLMQELGLGITNVDLEKVTIGNIIYPEFFEEVSVEEADDESSQDLDDEVSDDVSDNDDDEFLTDDSSSSTLSIPPVSGGGSSGSSSSSPPVVNEVVDDDLPVEDEVEEDVPGEVVDDPIVEDEDDGIDHAYYLQLARDEADWVVSCVQDSGATSTTPSGAHVDPYYANLGLIGVLELEDSSYYSDVKKWLDWYFANYNEEGDNLGVVGTIYDYILVDGEYIPEYINDSSKKNYDSSDAYAGTFLSLVWKYYQLTGDTAYINEHLDDLKNIAGAIDATFNETNLTSAKPDYSTEYLMDNTEVYRGYADFGELLSLIGDDQSTFYSERAIAVADAIEDTMWAPEDDGYIYWRDHEGGIDWTDFYPDAKASFWPVIFHMPIPSDRAATIYNRLKIEQPGWVDFSINDSPNASTSYIAVLAGDTDTAELYIENAREKFPDRRWPWKISEGGWLIKTLLELSE
;
A
#
# COMPACT_ATOMS: atom_id res chain seq x y z
N MET A 1 -1.67 -104.20 -10.95
CA MET A 1 -0.27 -103.71 -10.90
C MET A 1 -0.15 -102.47 -11.77
N ARG A 2 0.57 -101.41 -11.31
CA ARG A 2 1.04 -100.20 -12.05
C ARG A 2 -0.01 -99.44 -12.91
N LYS A 3 -0.45 -98.25 -12.50
CA LYS A 3 0.18 -96.91 -12.70
C LYS A 3 0.24 -96.41 -14.16
N LEU A 4 -0.62 -95.45 -14.48
CA LEU A 4 -0.48 -94.36 -15.49
C LEU A 4 -1.59 -93.33 -15.13
N VAL A 5 -1.27 -92.28 -14.38
CA VAL A 5 -0.96 -90.92 -14.88
C VAL A 5 -2.07 -90.38 -15.78
N PHE A 6 -2.90 -89.50 -15.22
CA PHE A 6 -3.82 -88.64 -15.96
C PHE A 6 -3.51 -87.18 -15.65
N LEU A 7 -3.38 -86.40 -16.73
CA LEU A 7 -3.12 -84.97 -16.71
C LEU A 7 -4.43 -84.21 -16.49
N ALA A 8 -4.49 -83.33 -15.50
CA ALA A 8 -5.61 -82.42 -15.29
C ALA A 8 -5.10 -80.99 -15.40
N ILE A 9 -5.58 -80.25 -16.39
CA ILE A 9 -5.30 -78.83 -16.59
C ILE A 9 -6.18 -78.05 -15.63
N PHE A 10 -5.58 -77.22 -14.76
CA PHE A 10 -6.30 -76.23 -13.99
C PHE A 10 -5.70 -74.84 -14.29
N THR A 11 -6.49 -74.00 -14.94
CA THR A 11 -6.06 -72.68 -15.40
C THR A 11 -5.98 -71.72 -14.20
N MET A 12 -4.77 -71.29 -13.85
CA MET A 12 -4.54 -70.37 -12.74
C MET A 12 -4.72 -68.93 -13.24
N ILE A 13 -5.92 -68.36 -13.06
CA ILE A 13 -6.16 -66.92 -13.26
C ILE A 13 -5.67 -66.21 -12.01
N LEU A 14 -4.50 -65.57 -12.10
CA LEU A 14 -3.95 -64.73 -11.03
C LEU A 14 -4.55 -63.32 -11.16
N GLY A 15 -5.68 -63.08 -10.50
CA GLY A 15 -6.31 -61.76 -10.44
C GLY A 15 -5.55 -60.83 -9.49
N GLY A 16 -4.55 -60.14 -10.00
CA GLY A 16 -3.92 -59.03 -9.28
C GLY A 16 -4.85 -57.82 -9.23
N PHE A 17 -5.39 -57.49 -8.06
CA PHE A 17 -5.97 -56.18 -7.82
C PHE A 17 -4.84 -55.15 -7.80
N VAL A 18 -4.67 -54.43 -8.90
CA VAL A 18 -3.94 -53.16 -8.88
C VAL A 18 -4.87 -52.14 -8.23
N SER A 19 -4.50 -51.67 -7.03
CA SER A 19 -5.13 -50.48 -6.46
C SER A 19 -4.72 -49.30 -7.34
N VAL A 20 -5.69 -48.72 -8.05
CA VAL A 20 -5.52 -47.41 -8.66
C VAL A 20 -5.70 -46.39 -7.56
N ALA A 21 -4.59 -45.96 -6.95
CA ALA A 21 -4.60 -44.72 -6.19
C ALA A 21 -5.11 -43.62 -7.12
N HIS A 22 -6.22 -42.98 -6.76
CA HIS A 22 -6.54 -41.70 -7.37
C HIS A 22 -5.46 -40.73 -6.89
N ALA A 23 -4.72 -40.13 -7.83
CA ALA A 23 -4.00 -38.92 -7.50
C ALA A 23 -5.06 -37.83 -7.29
N ASP A 24 -5.10 -37.26 -6.09
CA ASP A 24 -5.95 -36.11 -5.81
C ASP A 24 -5.61 -35.00 -6.81
N SER A 25 -6.64 -34.27 -7.27
CA SER A 25 -6.43 -33.23 -8.28
C SER A 25 -5.46 -32.17 -7.75
N PHE A 26 -4.83 -31.42 -8.66
CA PHE A 26 -3.91 -30.35 -8.29
C PHE A 26 -4.51 -29.43 -7.21
N THR A 27 -5.75 -28.97 -7.44
CA THR A 27 -6.54 -28.12 -6.54
C THR A 27 -6.95 -28.82 -5.23
N GLU A 28 -7.26 -30.13 -5.24
CA GLU A 28 -7.61 -30.87 -4.02
C GLU A 28 -6.48 -30.84 -2.97
N ARG A 29 -5.22 -30.85 -3.42
CA ARG A 29 -4.04 -30.80 -2.53
C ARG A 29 -3.75 -29.40 -1.95
N LEU A 30 -4.38 -28.35 -2.50
CA LEU A 30 -4.20 -26.97 -2.08
C LEU A 30 -5.35 -26.45 -1.21
N LYS A 31 -6.42 -27.24 -1.00
CA LYS A 31 -7.60 -26.79 -0.24
C LYS A 31 -7.25 -26.32 1.17
N GLY A 32 -7.77 -25.14 1.50
CA GLY A 32 -7.57 -24.51 2.80
C GLY A 32 -6.14 -24.11 3.11
N ARG A 33 -5.24 -24.13 2.12
CA ARG A 33 -3.88 -23.62 2.26
C ARG A 33 -3.87 -22.11 1.98
N ILE A 34 -3.03 -21.42 2.73
CA ILE A 34 -2.46 -20.14 2.31
C ILE A 34 -1.31 -20.46 1.36
N LEU A 35 -1.26 -19.77 0.24
CA LEU A 35 -0.23 -19.87 -0.79
C LEU A 35 0.48 -18.53 -0.90
N LEU A 36 1.79 -18.56 -1.13
CA LEU A 36 2.62 -17.38 -1.34
C LEU A 36 3.13 -17.43 -2.78
N ARG A 37 2.82 -16.41 -3.58
CA ARG A 37 3.25 -16.32 -4.97
C ARG A 37 4.73 -15.95 -5.01
N VAL A 38 5.58 -16.86 -5.48
CA VAL A 38 7.05 -16.71 -5.39
C VAL A 38 7.67 -15.93 -6.55
N GLU A 39 6.85 -15.57 -7.55
CA GLU A 39 7.22 -14.88 -8.79
C GLU A 39 6.48 -13.53 -8.93
N PHE A 40 6.03 -12.97 -7.80
CA PHE A 40 5.38 -11.65 -7.69
C PHE A 40 5.27 -11.24 -6.21
N TRP A 41 6.35 -10.67 -5.64
CA TRP A 41 6.40 -9.99 -4.33
C TRP A 41 5.75 -10.69 -3.12
N GLY A 42 5.63 -12.03 -3.13
CA GLY A 42 5.04 -12.78 -2.03
C GLY A 42 3.53 -12.62 -1.85
N GLU A 43 2.78 -12.27 -2.91
CA GLU A 43 1.31 -12.18 -2.85
C GLU A 43 0.71 -13.38 -2.11
N SER A 44 -0.08 -13.13 -1.08
CA SER A 44 -0.76 -14.19 -0.33
C SER A 44 -2.14 -14.51 -0.92
N TRP A 45 -2.44 -15.80 -1.04
CA TRP A 45 -3.67 -16.32 -1.63
C TRP A 45 -4.25 -17.44 -0.77
N TYR A 46 -5.54 -17.36 -0.42
CA TYR A 46 -6.22 -18.38 0.36
C TYR A 46 -7.12 -19.24 -0.54
N ILE A 47 -6.95 -20.57 -0.49
CA ILE A 47 -7.84 -21.50 -1.20
C ILE A 47 -8.99 -21.90 -0.28
N ASN A 48 -10.18 -21.32 -0.45
CA ASN A 48 -11.31 -21.64 0.41
C ASN A 48 -11.74 -23.11 0.21
N PRO A 49 -11.75 -23.97 1.26
CA PRO A 49 -12.09 -25.39 1.12
C PRO A 49 -13.60 -25.64 0.87
N LEU A 50 -14.44 -24.59 0.91
CA LEU A 50 -15.89 -24.70 0.66
C LEU A 50 -16.25 -24.67 -0.83
N ASP A 51 -15.63 -23.77 -1.59
CA ASP A 51 -15.89 -23.54 -3.03
C ASP A 51 -14.71 -23.95 -3.93
N ASN A 52 -13.51 -24.11 -3.35
CA ASN A 52 -12.25 -24.46 -4.01
C ASN A 52 -11.71 -23.35 -4.93
N LEU A 53 -12.11 -22.10 -4.67
CA LEU A 53 -11.62 -20.90 -5.34
C LEU A 53 -10.41 -20.33 -4.59
N ARG A 54 -9.53 -19.65 -5.32
CA ARG A 54 -8.46 -18.83 -4.74
C ARG A 54 -8.95 -17.41 -4.49
N TYR A 55 -8.62 -16.85 -3.34
CA TYR A 55 -8.92 -15.48 -2.96
C TYR A 55 -7.62 -14.73 -2.72
N TYR A 56 -7.46 -13.57 -3.34
CA TYR A 56 -6.32 -12.71 -3.06
C TYR A 56 -6.45 -12.12 -1.67
N MET A 57 -5.40 -12.22 -0.86
CA MET A 57 -5.43 -11.79 0.54
C MET A 57 -4.91 -10.36 0.72
N GLY A 58 -4.23 -9.76 -0.26
CA GLY A 58 -3.78 -8.37 -0.18
C GLY A 58 -2.89 -8.09 1.03
N ARG A 59 -3.12 -6.94 1.69
CA ARG A 59 -2.38 -6.47 2.87
C ARG A 59 -2.85 -7.19 4.16
N PRO A 60 -2.17 -7.03 5.31
CA PRO A 60 -2.62 -7.61 6.58
C PRO A 60 -4.09 -7.35 6.92
N ALA A 61 -4.55 -6.09 6.75
CA ALA A 61 -5.94 -5.69 7.00
C ALA A 61 -6.94 -6.31 5.99
N ASP A 62 -6.61 -6.30 4.70
CA ASP A 62 -7.45 -6.89 3.64
C ASP A 62 -7.59 -8.40 3.86
N SER A 63 -6.49 -9.06 4.21
CA SER A 63 -6.43 -10.49 4.53
C SER A 63 -7.30 -10.81 5.73
N PHE A 64 -7.25 -10.00 6.79
CA PHE A 64 -8.09 -10.15 7.96
C PHE A 64 -9.58 -10.00 7.62
N LEU A 65 -9.97 -9.00 6.83
CA LEU A 65 -11.36 -8.80 6.38
C LEU A 65 -11.84 -9.93 5.45
N LEU A 66 -11.01 -10.33 4.49
CA LEU A 66 -11.25 -11.49 3.63
C LEU A 66 -11.46 -12.76 4.47
N MET A 67 -10.57 -13.02 5.43
CA MET A 67 -10.65 -14.19 6.31
C MET A 67 -11.90 -14.17 7.20
N LYS A 68 -12.30 -13.00 7.73
CA LYS A 68 -13.56 -12.88 8.47
C LYS A 68 -14.79 -13.07 7.56
N SER A 69 -14.80 -12.53 6.35
CA SER A 69 -15.93 -12.67 5.41
C SER A 69 -16.12 -14.10 4.89
N LEU A 70 -15.04 -14.86 4.72
CA LEU A 70 -15.07 -16.30 4.42
C LEU A 70 -15.24 -17.18 5.68
N GLY A 71 -15.23 -16.57 6.86
CA GLY A 71 -15.26 -17.25 8.15
C GLY A 71 -16.61 -17.87 8.47
N ILE A 72 -16.60 -19.11 8.93
CA ILE A 72 -17.82 -19.83 9.34
C ILE A 72 -18.05 -19.60 10.84
N GLY A 73 -19.26 -19.28 11.26
CA GLY A 73 -19.59 -19.20 12.69
C GLY A 73 -19.42 -20.55 13.41
N ILE A 74 -18.73 -20.57 14.55
CA ILE A 74 -18.54 -21.74 15.42
C ILE A 74 -18.87 -21.43 16.89
N SER A 75 -19.35 -22.42 17.65
CA SER A 75 -19.55 -22.29 19.10
C SER A 75 -18.24 -22.47 19.86
N ASN A 76 -18.11 -21.87 21.06
CA ASN A 76 -16.94 -22.12 21.93
C ASN A 76 -16.76 -23.62 22.20
N GLU A 77 -17.85 -24.36 22.47
CA GLU A 77 -17.82 -25.82 22.71
C GLU A 77 -17.24 -26.60 21.51
N ASP A 78 -17.57 -26.20 20.28
CA ASP A 78 -17.04 -26.85 19.07
C ASP A 78 -15.63 -26.40 18.72
N LEU A 79 -15.29 -25.14 18.95
CA LEU A 79 -13.95 -24.59 18.74
C LEU A 79 -12.93 -25.24 19.67
N THR A 80 -13.30 -25.45 20.94
CA THR A 80 -12.47 -26.12 21.95
C THR A 80 -12.10 -27.56 21.60
N LYS A 81 -12.85 -28.21 20.68
CA LYS A 81 -12.53 -29.56 20.17
C LYS A 81 -11.33 -29.58 19.21
N ILE A 82 -10.82 -28.41 18.80
CA ILE A 82 -9.63 -28.25 17.95
C ILE A 82 -8.47 -27.74 18.80
N GLN A 83 -7.36 -28.48 18.85
CA GLN A 83 -6.17 -28.14 19.63
C GLN A 83 -5.61 -26.76 19.23
N LEU A 84 -5.25 -25.93 20.22
CA LEU A 84 -4.58 -24.65 19.99
C LEU A 84 -3.10 -24.84 19.59
N ALA A 85 -2.62 -24.01 18.66
CA ALA A 85 -1.24 -23.98 18.22
C ALA A 85 -0.29 -23.26 19.19
N GLU A 86 0.94 -23.76 19.28
CA GLU A 86 1.96 -23.26 20.21
C GLU A 86 2.55 -21.91 19.79
N SER A 87 2.48 -21.53 18.52
CA SER A 87 2.92 -20.21 18.03
C SER A 87 2.07 -19.05 18.55
N ASN A 88 0.88 -19.34 19.12
CA ASN A 88 0.06 -18.33 19.78
C ASN A 88 0.49 -18.04 21.24
N PHE A 89 1.49 -18.71 21.80
CA PHE A 89 1.95 -18.52 23.18
C PHE A 89 3.00 -17.40 23.32
N HIS A 90 2.73 -16.26 22.65
CA HIS A 90 3.57 -15.07 22.67
C HIS A 90 2.70 -13.83 22.90
N GLY A 91 3.09 -12.97 23.85
CA GLY A 91 2.36 -11.73 24.16
C GLY A 91 2.56 -11.29 25.60
N LEU A 92 1.68 -10.38 26.05
CA LEU A 92 1.53 -10.06 27.47
C LEU A 92 0.83 -11.24 28.17
N ASP A 93 1.44 -11.69 29.25
CA ASP A 93 1.00 -12.74 30.16
C ASP A 93 1.03 -12.11 31.56
N SER A 94 -0.16 -11.94 32.16
CA SER A 94 -0.37 -11.11 33.36
C SER A 94 -0.17 -11.86 34.68
N ASP A 95 -0.36 -13.19 34.70
CA ASP A 95 -0.18 -14.02 35.91
C ASP A 95 1.03 -14.96 35.85
N ALA A 96 1.68 -15.05 34.69
CA ALA A 96 2.89 -15.81 34.39
C ALA A 96 2.70 -17.34 34.38
N ASP A 97 1.54 -17.84 33.97
CA ASP A 97 1.30 -19.27 33.70
C ASP A 97 1.85 -19.75 32.35
N GLY A 98 2.04 -18.85 31.38
CA GLY A 98 2.52 -19.14 30.01
C GLY A 98 1.50 -18.90 28.89
N LEU A 99 0.24 -18.59 29.22
CA LEU A 99 -0.84 -18.29 28.29
C LEU A 99 -1.03 -16.76 28.15
N PRO A 100 -0.93 -16.17 26.94
CA PRO A 100 -1.09 -14.71 26.81
C PRO A 100 -2.53 -14.23 26.99
N ASN A 101 -2.72 -13.07 27.61
CA ASN A 101 -4.02 -12.45 27.94
C ASN A 101 -5.02 -12.41 26.76
N ILE A 102 -4.52 -12.24 25.53
CA ILE A 102 -5.35 -12.17 24.31
C ILE A 102 -5.90 -13.54 23.89
N ILE A 103 -5.14 -14.61 24.17
CA ILE A 103 -5.57 -16.00 23.94
C ILE A 103 -6.57 -16.39 25.02
N GLU A 104 -6.29 -16.03 26.27
CA GLU A 104 -7.19 -16.22 27.40
C GLU A 104 -8.55 -15.57 27.19
N GLN A 105 -8.57 -14.32 26.71
CA GLN A 105 -9.81 -13.63 26.30
C GLN A 105 -10.62 -14.46 25.29
N GLY A 106 -9.94 -15.03 24.27
CA GLY A 106 -10.57 -15.90 23.27
C GLY A 106 -10.99 -17.28 23.80
N LEU A 107 -10.36 -17.77 24.89
CA LEU A 107 -10.76 -19.00 25.57
C LEU A 107 -11.89 -18.79 26.58
N GLY A 108 -11.99 -17.59 27.15
CA GLY A 108 -12.90 -17.24 28.24
C GLY A 108 -12.34 -17.46 29.65
N THR A 109 -11.01 -17.56 29.79
CA THR A 109 -10.29 -17.63 31.09
C THR A 109 -10.07 -16.23 31.69
N ASP A 110 -9.62 -16.13 32.95
CA ASP A 110 -9.32 -14.85 33.61
C ASP A 110 -7.81 -14.57 33.58
N PRO A 111 -7.34 -13.55 32.83
CA PRO A 111 -5.90 -13.22 32.66
C PRO A 111 -5.14 -12.78 33.92
N ASN A 112 -5.65 -13.06 35.11
CA ASN A 112 -5.04 -12.73 36.38
C ASN A 112 -5.02 -13.95 37.33
N LEU A 113 -5.43 -15.12 36.83
CA LEU A 113 -5.60 -16.37 37.57
C LEU A 113 -5.04 -17.54 36.77
N MET A 114 -3.83 -17.98 37.12
CA MET A 114 -3.14 -19.12 36.47
C MET A 114 -3.99 -20.40 36.34
N ASP A 115 -5.04 -20.55 37.15
CA ASP A 115 -5.94 -21.70 37.26
C ASP A 115 -7.37 -21.12 37.35
N SER A 116 -8.03 -20.93 36.20
CA SER A 116 -9.28 -20.19 36.08
C SER A 116 -10.49 -20.90 36.71
N ASP A 117 -10.44 -22.23 36.80
CA ASP A 117 -11.54 -23.04 37.33
C ASP A 117 -11.27 -23.62 38.74
N ASN A 118 -10.03 -23.46 39.21
CA ASN A 118 -9.52 -23.83 40.52
C ASN A 118 -9.53 -25.37 40.76
N ASP A 119 -9.17 -26.17 39.75
CA ASP A 119 -8.98 -27.63 39.88
C ASP A 119 -7.55 -28.04 40.32
N GLY A 120 -6.56 -27.17 40.11
CA GLY A 120 -5.16 -27.35 40.51
C GLY A 120 -4.16 -27.61 39.37
N TYR A 121 -4.57 -27.53 38.11
CA TYR A 121 -3.69 -27.35 36.95
C TYR A 121 -3.73 -25.89 36.47
N SER A 122 -2.77 -25.48 35.63
CA SER A 122 -2.81 -24.13 35.04
C SER A 122 -3.50 -24.14 33.68
N ASP A 123 -4.07 -23.01 33.28
CA ASP A 123 -4.81 -22.88 32.03
C ASP A 123 -3.93 -23.24 30.82
N PHE A 124 -2.66 -22.83 30.84
CA PHE A 124 -1.61 -23.24 29.90
C PHE A 124 -1.36 -24.75 29.89
N ASP A 125 -1.12 -25.36 31.06
CA ASP A 125 -0.81 -26.80 31.20
C ASP A 125 -1.98 -27.67 30.69
N GLU A 126 -3.22 -27.23 30.93
CA GLU A 126 -4.42 -27.88 30.43
C GLU A 126 -4.56 -27.76 28.90
N ILE A 127 -4.42 -26.55 28.35
CA ILE A 127 -4.48 -26.32 26.89
C ILE A 127 -3.39 -27.13 26.16
N LEU A 128 -2.17 -27.18 26.70
CA LEU A 128 -1.08 -27.97 26.13
C LEU A 128 -1.35 -29.49 26.20
N SER A 129 -2.11 -29.93 27.21
CA SER A 129 -2.53 -31.33 27.38
C SER A 129 -3.81 -31.69 26.61
N GLY A 130 -4.49 -30.70 26.00
CA GLY A 130 -5.78 -30.88 25.32
C GLY A 130 -6.97 -31.05 26.28
N HIS A 131 -6.87 -30.47 27.48
CA HIS A 131 -7.88 -30.38 28.54
C HIS A 131 -8.58 -29.00 28.51
N SER A 132 -9.42 -28.67 29.50
CA SER A 132 -10.39 -27.58 29.45
C SER A 132 -10.24 -26.61 30.63
N PRO A 133 -9.64 -25.42 30.47
CA PRO A 133 -9.34 -24.45 31.56
C PRO A 133 -10.55 -23.76 32.20
N LEU A 134 -11.75 -24.32 31.99
CA LEU A 134 -13.04 -23.86 32.48
C LEU A 134 -13.88 -25.00 33.05
N SER A 135 -13.29 -26.19 33.22
CA SER A 135 -14.00 -27.39 33.68
C SER A 135 -13.06 -28.48 34.24
N THR A 136 -13.17 -28.69 35.56
CA THR A 136 -12.58 -29.70 36.47
C THR A 136 -12.68 -31.18 36.02
N TRP A 137 -13.24 -31.42 34.84
CA TRP A 137 -13.22 -32.69 34.14
C TRP A 137 -11.91 -32.85 33.37
N THR A 138 -10.97 -33.59 33.96
CA THR A 138 -9.64 -33.90 33.42
C THR A 138 -9.66 -34.89 32.23
N GLY A 139 -10.63 -34.79 31.33
CA GLY A 139 -10.68 -35.55 30.08
C GLY A 139 -10.27 -34.67 28.91
N SER A 140 -9.69 -35.28 27.88
CA SER A 140 -9.37 -34.50 26.68
C SER A 140 -10.66 -34.07 25.97
N ILE A 141 -10.72 -32.77 25.67
CA ILE A 141 -11.79 -32.13 24.88
C ILE A 141 -11.51 -32.17 23.38
N VAL A 142 -10.26 -32.46 22.98
CA VAL A 142 -9.82 -32.46 21.58
C VAL A 142 -10.40 -33.67 20.84
N ASP A 143 -11.00 -33.42 19.68
CA ASP A 143 -11.47 -34.43 18.74
C ASP A 143 -10.67 -34.31 17.43
N GLU A 144 -9.72 -35.23 17.23
CA GLU A 144 -8.89 -35.30 16.01
C GLU A 144 -9.73 -35.46 14.74
N SER A 145 -10.86 -36.18 14.81
CA SER A 145 -11.75 -36.40 13.67
C SER A 145 -12.58 -35.16 13.34
N PHE A 146 -12.97 -34.39 14.38
CA PHE A 146 -13.57 -33.08 14.20
C PHE A 146 -12.55 -32.10 13.63
N SER A 147 -11.33 -32.06 14.16
CA SER A 147 -10.24 -31.19 13.72
C SER A 147 -9.91 -31.42 12.24
N ALA A 148 -9.65 -32.66 11.84
CA ALA A 148 -9.35 -33.02 10.45
C ALA A 148 -10.52 -32.75 9.47
N LYS A 149 -11.78 -32.80 9.94
CA LYS A 149 -12.95 -32.43 9.14
C LYS A 149 -13.07 -30.91 8.93
N HIS A 150 -12.38 -30.10 9.73
CA HIS A 150 -12.38 -28.65 9.65
C HIS A 150 -11.03 -28.05 9.27
N ALA A 151 -10.04 -28.89 8.98
CA ALA A 151 -8.79 -28.55 8.31
C ALA A 151 -9.02 -27.55 7.17
N GLY A 152 -8.26 -26.46 7.19
CA GLY A 152 -8.24 -25.45 6.16
C GLY A 152 -9.33 -24.39 6.25
N LYS A 153 -10.23 -24.46 7.23
CA LYS A 153 -11.32 -23.49 7.41
C LYS A 153 -10.90 -22.34 8.31
N ILE A 154 -11.55 -21.21 8.09
CA ILE A 154 -11.54 -20.07 8.99
C ILE A 154 -12.85 -20.08 9.77
N PHE A 155 -12.77 -19.84 11.06
CA PHE A 155 -13.90 -19.80 11.98
C PHE A 155 -14.02 -18.43 12.65
N LEU A 156 -15.27 -17.98 12.81
CA LEU A 156 -15.64 -16.86 13.66
C LEU A 156 -16.29 -17.38 14.93
N GLN A 157 -15.76 -16.99 16.08
CA GLN A 157 -16.25 -17.41 17.38
C GLN A 157 -17.57 -16.72 17.72
N ILE A 158 -18.63 -17.50 17.94
CA ILE A 158 -19.98 -16.98 18.26
C ILE A 158 -20.14 -16.88 19.78
N GLY A 159 -20.53 -15.69 20.25
CA GLY A 159 -20.85 -15.44 21.66
C GLY A 159 -19.74 -14.74 22.46
N SER A 160 -18.66 -14.33 21.78
CA SER A 160 -17.62 -13.42 22.28
C SER A 160 -17.47 -12.24 21.31
N VAL A 161 -16.29 -11.61 21.21
CA VAL A 161 -16.01 -10.38 20.42
C VAL A 161 -15.93 -10.65 18.90
N GLY A 162 -16.07 -11.91 18.46
CA GLY A 162 -16.05 -12.28 17.04
C GLY A 162 -14.63 -12.56 16.54
N GLU A 163 -13.88 -13.23 17.40
CA GLU A 163 -12.52 -13.74 17.24
C GLU A 163 -12.42 -14.66 16.02
N ALA A 164 -11.35 -14.50 15.24
CA ALA A 164 -11.12 -15.29 14.03
C ALA A 164 -10.00 -16.33 14.24
N TRP A 165 -10.22 -17.54 13.72
CA TRP A 165 -9.35 -18.70 13.94
C TRP A 165 -9.14 -19.47 12.63
N TYR A 166 -7.89 -19.76 12.26
CA TYR A 166 -7.56 -20.58 11.08
C TYR A 166 -7.15 -21.99 11.51
N VAL A 167 -7.73 -23.03 10.90
CA VAL A 167 -7.32 -24.42 11.14
C VAL A 167 -6.31 -24.84 10.08
N ASN A 168 -5.04 -25.02 10.43
CA ASN A 168 -4.00 -25.37 9.46
C ASN A 168 -4.17 -26.82 8.95
N PRO A 169 -4.25 -27.07 7.63
CA PRO A 169 -4.33 -28.43 7.07
C PRO A 169 -3.13 -29.34 7.36
N LEU A 170 -1.98 -28.81 7.75
CA LEU A 170 -0.76 -29.60 7.96
C LEU A 170 -0.72 -30.31 9.32
N ASP A 171 -1.29 -29.69 10.36
CA ASP A 171 -1.26 -30.18 11.75
C ASP A 171 -2.67 -30.37 12.36
N ASN A 172 -3.72 -29.80 11.74
CA ASN A 172 -5.10 -29.75 12.22
C ASN A 172 -5.30 -28.98 13.54
N LYS A 173 -4.32 -28.16 13.94
CA LYS A 173 -4.46 -27.22 15.05
C LYS A 173 -5.17 -25.95 14.59
N ARG A 174 -5.86 -25.29 15.51
CA ARG A 174 -6.36 -23.92 15.31
C ARG A 174 -5.30 -22.92 15.72
N TYR A 175 -5.19 -21.87 14.93
CA TYR A 175 -4.34 -20.72 15.15
C TYR A 175 -5.21 -19.50 15.32
N TYR A 176 -4.97 -18.72 16.39
CA TYR A 176 -5.62 -17.44 16.60
C TYR A 176 -5.13 -16.44 15.55
N LEU A 177 -6.04 -15.77 14.85
CA LEU A 177 -5.69 -14.74 13.87
C LEU A 177 -5.47 -13.36 14.50
N GLY A 178 -5.96 -13.13 15.73
CA GLY A 178 -5.65 -11.92 16.50
C GLY A 178 -5.92 -10.60 15.77
N ARG A 179 -4.90 -9.74 15.71
CA ARG A 179 -4.91 -8.48 14.94
C ARG A 179 -4.43 -8.72 13.51
N PRO A 180 -4.71 -7.83 12.55
CA PRO A 180 -4.25 -7.95 11.16
C PRO A 180 -2.77 -8.35 10.98
N ALA A 181 -1.86 -7.72 11.71
CA ALA A 181 -0.42 -8.04 11.67
C ALA A 181 -0.09 -9.44 12.24
N ASP A 182 -0.76 -9.88 13.31
CA ASP A 182 -0.58 -11.23 13.87
C ASP A 182 -1.06 -12.29 12.87
N ALA A 183 -2.23 -12.04 12.26
CA ALA A 183 -2.81 -12.83 11.19
C ALA A 183 -1.82 -12.97 10.01
N PHE A 184 -1.28 -11.84 9.53
CA PHE A 184 -0.38 -11.80 8.37
C PHE A 184 0.95 -12.53 8.62
N ASN A 185 1.60 -12.29 9.76
CA ASN A 185 2.85 -12.96 10.11
C ASN A 185 2.68 -14.48 10.18
N LEU A 186 1.57 -14.93 10.77
CA LEU A 186 1.18 -16.34 10.79
C LEU A 186 0.93 -16.89 9.37
N MET A 187 0.30 -16.11 8.49
CA MET A 187 0.01 -16.52 7.12
C MET A 187 1.26 -16.64 6.25
N GLN A 188 2.26 -15.79 6.49
CA GLN A 188 3.60 -15.93 5.92
C GLN A 188 4.30 -17.22 6.43
N GLU A 189 4.24 -17.50 7.74
CA GLU A 189 4.85 -18.70 8.33
C GLU A 189 4.23 -20.01 7.79
N LEU A 190 2.90 -20.06 7.67
CA LEU A 190 2.15 -21.25 7.23
C LEU A 190 2.02 -21.36 5.69
N GLY A 191 2.46 -20.33 4.96
CA GLY A 191 2.29 -20.18 3.52
C GLY A 191 3.05 -21.21 2.69
N LEU A 192 2.43 -21.67 1.60
CA LEU A 192 3.08 -22.54 0.61
C LEU A 192 3.50 -21.76 -0.63
N GLY A 193 4.80 -21.71 -0.93
CA GLY A 193 5.30 -21.15 -2.18
C GLY A 193 4.66 -21.80 -3.43
N ILE A 194 4.17 -20.97 -4.36
CA ILE A 194 3.54 -21.39 -5.63
C ILE A 194 3.96 -20.46 -6.78
N THR A 195 4.18 -21.04 -7.97
CA THR A 195 4.48 -20.31 -9.22
C THR A 195 3.19 -19.82 -9.90
N ASN A 196 3.28 -18.80 -10.74
CA ASN A 196 2.20 -18.18 -11.51
C ASN A 196 1.41 -19.23 -12.31
N VAL A 197 2.12 -20.05 -13.09
CA VAL A 197 1.57 -21.13 -13.92
C VAL A 197 0.83 -22.21 -13.10
N ASP A 198 1.19 -22.40 -11.84
CA ASP A 198 0.53 -23.35 -10.94
C ASP A 198 -0.67 -22.70 -10.23
N LEU A 199 -0.57 -21.44 -9.82
CA LEU A 199 -1.65 -20.67 -9.23
C LEU A 199 -2.83 -20.49 -10.20
N GLU A 200 -2.55 -20.22 -11.48
CA GLU A 200 -3.54 -20.11 -12.57
C GLU A 200 -4.42 -21.34 -12.78
N LYS A 201 -3.98 -22.53 -12.31
CA LYS A 201 -4.78 -23.76 -12.36
C LYS A 201 -5.91 -23.77 -11.32
N VAL A 202 -5.96 -22.79 -10.43
CA VAL A 202 -7.04 -22.58 -9.46
C VAL A 202 -7.83 -21.33 -9.82
N THR A 203 -9.14 -21.49 -10.04
CA THR A 203 -10.05 -20.39 -10.40
C THR A 203 -10.10 -19.33 -9.30
N ILE A 204 -9.99 -18.06 -9.67
CA ILE A 204 -10.16 -16.93 -8.75
C ILE A 204 -11.63 -16.80 -8.30
N GLY A 205 -11.82 -16.50 -7.02
CA GLY A 205 -13.09 -16.17 -6.43
C GLY A 205 -13.18 -14.67 -6.14
N ASN A 206 -14.35 -14.09 -6.37
CA ASN A 206 -14.63 -12.70 -6.03
C ASN A 206 -15.41 -12.68 -4.70
N ILE A 207 -14.99 -11.86 -3.74
CA ILE A 207 -15.82 -11.52 -2.59
C ILE A 207 -16.65 -10.30 -2.96
N ILE A 208 -17.97 -10.42 -2.80
CA ILE A 208 -18.85 -9.26 -2.69
C ILE A 208 -18.94 -9.03 -1.18
N TYR A 209 -18.30 -7.98 -0.68
CA TYR A 209 -18.53 -7.56 0.69
C TYR A 209 -20.01 -7.16 0.79
N PRO A 210 -20.81 -7.79 1.68
CA PRO A 210 -22.16 -7.32 1.91
C PRO A 210 -22.07 -5.90 2.47
N GLU A 211 -22.82 -4.97 1.88
CA GLU A 211 -22.92 -3.57 2.33
C GLU A 211 -23.05 -3.54 3.86
N PHE A 212 -22.08 -2.91 4.54
CA PHE A 212 -21.86 -3.13 5.97
C PHE A 212 -23.02 -2.56 6.80
N PHE A 213 -23.71 -3.46 7.50
CA PHE A 213 -24.55 -3.24 8.68
C PHE A 213 -25.31 -1.91 8.77
N GLU A 214 -26.61 -1.92 8.45
CA GLU A 214 -27.54 -0.92 8.99
C GLU A 214 -27.33 -0.79 10.51
N GLU A 215 -27.09 0.44 10.99
CA GLU A 215 -27.15 0.72 12.42
C GLU A 215 -28.51 0.25 12.95
N VAL A 216 -28.48 -0.59 13.98
CA VAL A 216 -29.70 -0.89 14.74
C VAL A 216 -30.09 0.39 15.46
N SER A 217 -30.98 1.15 14.83
CA SER A 217 -31.60 2.33 15.42
C SER A 217 -32.20 1.93 16.76
N VAL A 218 -31.65 2.51 17.83
CA VAL A 218 -32.24 2.37 19.16
C VAL A 218 -33.55 3.13 19.12
N GLU A 219 -34.67 2.41 18.97
CA GLU A 219 -36.01 3.00 19.11
C GLU A 219 -36.09 3.67 20.49
N GLU A 220 -36.16 5.01 20.50
CA GLU A 220 -36.43 5.75 21.72
C GLU A 220 -37.77 5.27 22.29
N ALA A 221 -37.75 4.81 23.54
CA ALA A 221 -38.94 4.28 24.17
C ALA A 221 -39.99 5.38 24.38
N ASP A 222 -41.19 5.19 23.82
CA ASP A 222 -42.36 6.04 24.04
C ASP A 222 -42.60 6.32 25.53
N ASP A 223 -42.61 7.59 25.94
CA ASP A 223 -43.30 8.06 27.15
C ASP A 223 -44.34 9.13 26.78
N GLU A 224 -45.45 8.69 26.18
CA GLU A 224 -46.68 9.47 26.20
C GLU A 224 -47.24 9.55 27.64
N SER A 225 -46.92 10.63 28.37
CA SER A 225 -47.75 11.02 29.51
C SER A 225 -47.87 12.52 29.81
N SER A 226 -48.92 13.11 29.21
CA SER A 226 -49.83 14.09 29.84
C SER A 226 -49.52 15.60 29.89
N GLN A 227 -50.39 16.33 29.17
CA GLN A 227 -51.13 17.53 29.60
C GLN A 227 -50.49 18.94 29.53
N ASP A 228 -50.92 19.66 28.48
CA ASP A 228 -51.56 20.98 28.51
C ASP A 228 -51.48 21.80 29.82
N LEU A 229 -50.90 23.00 29.75
CA LEU A 229 -51.52 24.22 30.29
C LEU A 229 -51.09 25.46 29.49
N ASP A 230 -52.08 26.20 29.00
CA ASP A 230 -51.94 27.58 28.52
C ASP A 230 -51.56 28.54 29.68
N ASP A 231 -50.87 29.65 29.41
CA ASP A 231 -51.48 31.00 29.36
C ASP A 231 -50.46 32.15 29.23
N GLU A 232 -50.97 33.30 28.78
CA GLU A 232 -50.25 34.57 28.60
C GLU A 232 -49.72 35.18 29.93
N VAL A 233 -48.76 36.11 29.85
CA VAL A 233 -48.89 37.53 30.28
C VAL A 233 -47.58 38.30 30.10
N SER A 234 -47.68 39.63 30.08
CA SER A 234 -46.78 40.63 29.49
C SER A 234 -45.89 41.41 30.46
N ASP A 235 -45.13 42.35 29.87
CA ASP A 235 -44.70 43.66 30.40
C ASP A 235 -43.50 43.78 31.36
N ASP A 236 -42.37 44.19 30.75
CA ASP A 236 -41.80 45.55 30.86
C ASP A 236 -40.92 45.97 32.09
N VAL A 237 -40.07 46.98 31.80
CA VAL A 237 -39.44 47.99 32.69
C VAL A 237 -37.98 47.81 33.18
N SER A 238 -37.13 48.70 32.62
CA SER A 238 -35.96 49.46 33.14
C SER A 238 -34.60 48.81 33.47
N ASP A 239 -33.59 49.23 32.70
CA ASP A 239 -32.51 50.16 33.11
C ASP A 239 -31.98 50.12 34.55
N ASN A 240 -30.65 49.96 34.69
CA ASN A 240 -29.74 51.07 35.06
C ASN A 240 -28.26 50.66 35.10
N ASP A 241 -27.48 51.33 34.25
CA ASP A 241 -26.29 52.15 34.59
C ASP A 241 -24.99 51.56 35.22
N ASP A 242 -23.89 52.02 34.59
CA ASP A 242 -22.56 52.39 35.11
C ASP A 242 -21.62 51.29 35.67
N ASP A 243 -20.35 51.20 35.26
CA ASP A 243 -19.35 52.28 35.32
C ASP A 243 -18.30 52.30 34.18
N GLU A 244 -17.78 53.51 33.88
CA GLU A 244 -16.72 53.81 32.90
C GLU A 244 -15.29 53.59 33.46
N PHE A 245 -14.30 53.35 32.56
CA PHE A 245 -13.08 54.18 32.42
C PHE A 245 -12.26 53.72 31.18
N LEU A 246 -12.34 54.37 30.01
CA LEU A 246 -11.68 55.62 29.56
C LEU A 246 -10.18 55.49 29.13
N THR A 247 -9.98 55.59 27.79
CA THR A 247 -9.03 56.46 27.03
C THR A 247 -7.50 56.30 27.23
N ASP A 248 -6.56 56.81 26.40
CA ASP A 248 -6.47 57.77 25.25
C ASP A 248 -5.14 57.43 24.48
N ASP A 249 -4.77 57.86 23.26
CA ASP A 249 -5.37 58.69 22.18
C ASP A 249 -4.59 58.44 20.83
N SER A 250 -5.20 58.85 19.70
CA SER A 250 -4.67 59.27 18.38
C SER A 250 -3.28 58.84 17.81
N SER A 251 -3.25 58.57 16.49
CA SER A 251 -3.05 59.66 15.51
C SER A 251 -3.16 59.24 14.04
N SER A 252 -3.67 60.17 13.23
CA SER A 252 -3.80 60.11 11.77
C SER A 252 -3.06 61.28 11.15
N SER A 253 -2.43 61.09 9.98
CA SER A 253 -2.29 62.18 9.00
C SER A 253 -2.03 61.68 7.58
N THR A 254 -2.47 62.50 6.63
CA THR A 254 -2.57 62.23 5.18
C THR A 254 -1.44 62.89 4.38
N LEU A 255 -1.26 62.50 3.11
CA LEU A 255 -1.11 63.34 1.89
C LEU A 255 -0.63 62.42 0.73
N SER A 256 -1.33 62.21 -0.38
CA SER A 256 -1.66 63.11 -1.53
C SER A 256 -0.78 62.90 -2.77
N ILE A 257 -1.44 62.63 -3.90
CA ILE A 257 -0.90 62.31 -5.26
C ILE A 257 -0.51 63.61 -6.00
N PRO A 258 0.37 63.57 -7.03
CA PRO A 258 -0.10 63.90 -8.39
C PRO A 258 0.51 63.04 -9.54
N PRO A 259 -0.07 63.04 -10.77
CA PRO A 259 0.15 62.00 -11.79
C PRO A 259 0.76 62.47 -13.15
N VAL A 260 1.25 61.51 -13.95
CA VAL A 260 1.54 61.58 -15.41
C VAL A 260 1.40 60.13 -15.94
N SER A 261 0.49 59.66 -16.80
CA SER A 261 -0.25 60.11 -17.99
C SER A 261 0.36 59.64 -19.33
N GLY A 262 -0.35 58.73 -20.02
CA GLY A 262 -0.11 58.28 -21.42
C GLY A 262 0.82 57.06 -21.53
N GLY A 263 0.50 55.97 -22.26
CA GLY A 263 -0.66 55.67 -23.10
C GLY A 263 -0.22 55.22 -24.50
N GLY A 264 -0.65 54.04 -24.97
CA GLY A 264 -0.34 53.56 -26.32
C GLY A 264 -0.50 52.05 -26.48
N SER A 265 -1.49 51.64 -27.28
CA SER A 265 -1.66 50.26 -27.77
C SER A 265 -0.86 50.05 -29.06
N SER A 266 -0.22 48.89 -29.21
CA SER A 266 -0.12 48.14 -30.48
C SER A 266 0.66 46.84 -30.28
N GLY A 267 0.25 45.75 -30.95
CA GLY A 267 0.97 44.47 -30.93
C GLY A 267 1.91 44.24 -32.11
N SER A 268 2.03 42.97 -32.51
CA SER A 268 2.79 42.41 -33.65
C SER A 268 4.28 42.11 -33.43
N SER A 269 4.57 40.81 -33.23
CA SER A 269 5.46 39.95 -34.04
C SER A 269 6.90 40.37 -34.41
N SER A 270 7.79 39.36 -34.35
CA SER A 270 9.14 39.33 -34.94
C SER A 270 10.18 40.22 -34.24
N SER A 271 11.49 40.00 -34.35
CA SER A 271 12.26 39.00 -35.11
C SER A 271 13.66 38.84 -34.49
N SER A 272 14.24 37.63 -34.54
CA SER A 272 15.66 37.42 -34.26
C SER A 272 16.52 37.80 -35.48
N PRO A 273 17.67 38.50 -35.31
CA PRO A 273 18.67 38.67 -36.36
C PRO A 273 19.76 37.57 -36.32
N PRO A 274 20.53 37.37 -37.41
CA PRO A 274 21.26 36.11 -37.64
C PRO A 274 22.80 36.22 -37.48
N VAL A 275 23.45 35.05 -37.48
CA VAL A 275 24.86 34.89 -37.93
C VAL A 275 24.91 33.70 -38.90
N VAL A 276 25.76 33.79 -39.93
CA VAL A 276 25.84 32.88 -41.08
C VAL A 276 27.31 32.48 -41.31
N ASN A 277 27.52 31.44 -42.12
CA ASN A 277 28.77 30.93 -42.73
C ASN A 277 29.55 29.88 -41.91
N GLU A 278 30.10 28.81 -42.51
CA GLU A 278 29.98 28.27 -43.89
C GLU A 278 30.39 26.78 -43.93
N VAL A 279 29.57 25.96 -44.60
CA VAL A 279 29.92 25.06 -45.73
C VAL A 279 31.30 24.38 -45.75
N VAL A 280 31.30 23.04 -45.80
CA VAL A 280 31.98 22.24 -46.86
C VAL A 280 31.11 21.01 -47.18
N ASP A 281 30.85 20.75 -48.46
CA ASP A 281 30.14 19.58 -48.99
C ASP A 281 31.05 18.34 -49.11
N ASP A 282 30.49 17.13 -49.27
CA ASP A 282 30.60 16.37 -50.53
C ASP A 282 29.94 14.97 -50.47
N ASP A 283 28.96 14.79 -51.39
CA ASP A 283 28.61 13.60 -52.19
C ASP A 283 28.35 12.19 -51.60
N LEU A 284 27.11 11.74 -51.89
CA LEU A 284 26.66 10.34 -52.01
C LEU A 284 27.18 9.71 -53.34
N PRO A 285 27.05 8.39 -53.57
CA PRO A 285 25.81 7.89 -54.18
C PRO A 285 25.32 6.50 -53.74
N VAL A 286 24.07 6.21 -54.12
CA VAL A 286 23.29 4.96 -53.97
C VAL A 286 23.59 3.99 -55.13
N GLU A 287 23.44 2.67 -54.91
CA GLU A 287 23.00 1.75 -55.99
C GLU A 287 22.30 0.49 -55.43
N ASP A 288 21.38 -0.09 -56.22
CA ASP A 288 20.32 -1.03 -55.83
C ASP A 288 20.50 -2.48 -56.38
N GLU A 289 19.85 -3.43 -55.69
CA GLU A 289 19.28 -4.73 -56.14
C GLU A 289 20.09 -5.78 -56.98
N VAL A 290 19.95 -7.07 -56.58
CA VAL A 290 19.23 -8.17 -57.30
C VAL A 290 19.76 -9.57 -56.87
N GLU A 291 18.84 -10.53 -56.75
CA GLU A 291 18.99 -11.94 -56.32
C GLU A 291 19.86 -12.86 -57.22
N GLU A 292 20.43 -13.93 -56.64
CA GLU A 292 20.59 -15.24 -57.31
C GLU A 292 20.12 -16.38 -56.39
N ASP A 293 19.48 -17.40 -56.97
CA ASP A 293 18.73 -18.47 -56.31
C ASP A 293 19.26 -19.86 -56.74
N VAL A 294 19.74 -20.68 -55.79
CA VAL A 294 20.25 -22.06 -56.01
C VAL A 294 19.92 -22.95 -54.79
N PRO A 295 19.43 -24.20 -54.96
CA PRO A 295 18.58 -24.81 -53.93
C PRO A 295 19.27 -25.81 -52.99
N GLY A 296 18.84 -25.77 -51.73
CA GLY A 296 18.40 -26.93 -50.93
C GLY A 296 19.43 -28.00 -50.54
N GLU A 297 19.90 -27.93 -49.31
CA GLU A 297 20.34 -29.11 -48.55
C GLU A 297 19.74 -29.03 -47.14
N VAL A 298 19.03 -30.09 -46.73
CA VAL A 298 18.45 -30.20 -45.38
C VAL A 298 19.55 -30.64 -44.44
N VAL A 299 19.86 -29.81 -43.45
CA VAL A 299 20.77 -30.13 -42.35
C VAL A 299 19.95 -29.98 -41.08
N ASP A 300 19.96 -31.00 -40.22
CA ASP A 300 19.22 -31.00 -38.96
C ASP A 300 19.61 -29.77 -38.11
N ASP A 301 18.60 -29.07 -37.58
CA ASP A 301 18.82 -27.95 -36.66
C ASP A 301 19.68 -28.45 -35.47
N PRO A 302 20.76 -27.74 -35.10
CA PRO A 302 21.31 -27.91 -33.79
C PRO A 302 20.25 -27.46 -32.78
N ILE A 303 20.06 -28.27 -31.75
CA ILE A 303 19.34 -27.82 -30.55
C ILE A 303 20.04 -26.54 -30.10
N VAL A 304 19.32 -25.42 -30.16
CA VAL A 304 19.66 -24.24 -29.37
C VAL A 304 19.45 -24.69 -27.93
N GLU A 305 20.55 -24.95 -27.23
CA GLU A 305 20.52 -24.94 -25.78
C GLU A 305 20.28 -23.47 -25.42
N ASP A 306 19.11 -23.16 -24.85
CA ASP A 306 18.79 -21.82 -24.38
C ASP A 306 19.90 -21.38 -23.40
N GLU A 307 20.59 -20.27 -23.72
CA GLU A 307 21.71 -19.76 -22.91
C GLU A 307 21.17 -19.09 -21.64
N ASP A 308 20.92 -19.91 -20.62
CA ASP A 308 20.87 -19.64 -19.17
C ASP A 308 20.83 -18.15 -18.78
N ASP A 309 19.63 -17.72 -18.37
CA ASP A 309 19.09 -16.34 -18.25
C ASP A 309 19.82 -15.41 -17.25
N GLY A 310 21.01 -15.78 -16.76
CA GLY A 310 21.75 -15.11 -15.69
C GLY A 310 22.43 -13.79 -16.04
N ILE A 311 22.12 -13.17 -17.18
CA ILE A 311 22.69 -11.88 -17.61
C ILE A 311 21.82 -10.69 -17.15
N ASP A 312 20.50 -10.87 -17.03
CA ASP A 312 19.54 -9.77 -16.83
C ASP A 312 19.45 -9.26 -15.40
N HIS A 313 19.17 -10.14 -14.43
CA HIS A 313 19.05 -9.78 -13.00
C HIS A 313 20.21 -8.91 -12.50
N ALA A 314 21.45 -9.34 -12.78
CA ALA A 314 22.65 -8.65 -12.31
C ALA A 314 22.90 -7.31 -13.03
N TYR A 315 22.36 -7.13 -14.23
CA TYR A 315 22.43 -5.88 -14.98
C TYR A 315 21.44 -4.86 -14.43
N TYR A 316 20.17 -5.22 -14.28
CA TYR A 316 19.14 -4.30 -13.75
C TYR A 316 19.40 -3.94 -12.28
N LEU A 317 19.82 -4.89 -11.45
CA LEU A 317 20.22 -4.60 -10.07
C LEU A 317 21.43 -3.66 -9.98
N GLN A 318 22.38 -3.72 -10.93
CA GLN A 318 23.48 -2.76 -10.99
C GLN A 318 23.00 -1.38 -11.44
N LEU A 319 22.10 -1.29 -12.44
CA LEU A 319 21.49 -0.02 -12.83
C LEU A 319 20.68 0.62 -11.69
N ALA A 320 19.96 -0.19 -10.89
CA ALA A 320 19.22 0.28 -9.73
C ALA A 320 20.17 0.89 -8.68
N ARG A 321 21.34 0.27 -8.49
CA ARG A 321 22.40 0.79 -7.60
C ARG A 321 23.03 2.07 -8.15
N ASP A 322 23.31 2.14 -9.44
CA ASP A 322 23.83 3.35 -10.10
C ASP A 322 22.83 4.53 -9.99
N GLU A 323 21.52 4.26 -10.09
CA GLU A 323 20.48 5.27 -9.89
C GLU A 323 20.33 5.66 -8.42
N ALA A 324 20.46 4.72 -7.48
CA ALA A 324 20.45 5.00 -6.05
C ALA A 324 21.64 5.87 -5.62
N ASP A 325 22.85 5.59 -6.13
CA ASP A 325 24.03 6.46 -5.97
C ASP A 325 23.74 7.89 -6.46
N TRP A 326 23.01 8.04 -7.56
CA TRP A 326 22.57 9.36 -8.04
C TRP A 326 21.52 10.01 -7.12
N VAL A 327 20.51 9.26 -6.67
CA VAL A 327 19.49 9.76 -5.73
C VAL A 327 20.11 10.21 -4.41
N VAL A 328 20.98 9.42 -3.79
CA VAL A 328 21.63 9.83 -2.52
C VAL A 328 22.62 10.98 -2.71
N SER A 329 23.14 11.21 -3.92
CA SER A 329 23.92 12.42 -4.23
C SER A 329 23.11 13.74 -4.16
N CYS A 330 21.78 13.65 -4.05
CA CYS A 330 20.90 14.78 -3.75
C CYS A 330 20.80 15.10 -2.25
N VAL A 331 21.19 14.17 -1.36
CA VAL A 331 21.20 14.36 0.10
C VAL A 331 22.43 15.19 0.48
N GLN A 332 22.21 16.41 0.98
CA GLN A 332 23.29 17.31 1.36
C GLN A 332 23.92 16.93 2.70
N ASP A 333 25.11 17.47 3.01
CA ASP A 333 25.78 17.29 4.32
C ASP A 333 24.92 17.75 5.52
N SER A 334 23.96 18.66 5.30
CA SER A 334 22.99 19.12 6.30
C SER A 334 21.81 18.16 6.52
N GLY A 335 21.65 17.14 5.68
CA GLY A 335 20.49 16.28 5.60
C GLY A 335 19.32 16.81 4.76
N ALA A 336 19.37 18.06 4.32
CA ALA A 336 18.42 18.55 3.32
C ALA A 336 18.56 17.75 2.01
N THR A 337 17.46 17.27 1.45
CA THR A 337 17.47 16.46 0.23
C THR A 337 16.90 17.26 -0.93
N SER A 338 17.76 17.67 -1.86
CA SER A 338 17.36 18.56 -2.95
C SER A 338 16.74 17.82 -4.14
N THR A 339 16.00 18.54 -4.99
CA THR A 339 15.35 17.96 -6.17
C THR A 339 16.32 17.43 -7.23
N THR A 340 17.58 17.90 -7.19
CA THR A 340 18.71 17.46 -8.01
C THR A 340 20.01 17.58 -7.20
N PRO A 341 21.14 16.98 -7.61
CA PRO A 341 22.43 17.11 -6.91
C PRO A 341 23.01 18.54 -6.88
N SER A 342 22.37 19.50 -7.57
CA SER A 342 22.80 20.91 -7.57
C SER A 342 22.47 21.67 -6.27
N GLY A 343 21.63 21.10 -5.39
CA GLY A 343 21.32 21.67 -4.08
C GLY A 343 20.31 22.84 -4.08
N ALA A 344 19.83 23.32 -5.23
CA ALA A 344 19.14 24.62 -5.30
C ALA A 344 17.76 24.67 -4.61
N HIS A 345 16.95 23.61 -4.72
CA HIS A 345 15.58 23.52 -4.20
C HIS A 345 15.38 22.19 -3.48
N VAL A 346 14.58 22.18 -2.41
CA VAL A 346 14.07 21.01 -1.69
C VAL A 346 12.55 21.02 -1.82
N ASP A 347 12.03 19.95 -2.42
CA ASP A 347 10.61 19.62 -2.49
C ASP A 347 10.45 18.35 -1.62
N PRO A 348 9.83 18.44 -0.43
CA PRO A 348 9.76 17.30 0.50
C PRO A 348 9.09 16.06 -0.10
N TYR A 349 8.08 16.25 -0.93
CA TYR A 349 7.37 15.17 -1.61
C TYR A 349 8.27 14.42 -2.61
N TYR A 350 9.02 15.15 -3.44
CA TYR A 350 9.97 14.50 -4.34
C TYR A 350 11.09 13.80 -3.57
N ALA A 351 11.61 14.41 -2.51
CA ALA A 351 12.64 13.82 -1.66
C ALA A 351 12.16 12.51 -1.02
N ASN A 352 10.93 12.46 -0.51
CA ASN A 352 10.32 11.26 0.05
C ASN A 352 10.25 10.12 -0.97
N LEU A 353 9.66 10.37 -2.15
CA LEU A 353 9.51 9.34 -3.19
C LEU A 353 10.85 8.84 -3.73
N GLY A 354 11.85 9.72 -3.87
CA GLY A 354 13.21 9.36 -4.25
C GLY A 354 13.85 8.39 -3.26
N LEU A 355 13.80 8.71 -1.98
CA LEU A 355 14.42 7.92 -0.91
C LEU A 355 13.64 6.63 -0.58
N ILE A 356 12.32 6.59 -0.80
CA ILE A 356 11.56 5.33 -0.76
C ILE A 356 12.13 4.36 -1.79
N GLY A 357 12.33 4.80 -3.04
CA GLY A 357 12.94 3.97 -4.10
C GLY A 357 14.32 3.43 -3.71
N VAL A 358 15.18 4.26 -3.09
CA VAL A 358 16.50 3.82 -2.58
C VAL A 358 16.38 2.73 -1.51
N LEU A 359 15.37 2.80 -0.62
CA LEU A 359 15.16 1.78 0.39
C LEU A 359 14.65 0.45 -0.17
N GLU A 360 14.02 0.42 -1.36
CA GLU A 360 13.59 -0.85 -1.99
C GLU A 360 14.76 -1.75 -2.40
N LEU A 361 15.97 -1.21 -2.53
CA LEU A 361 17.20 -2.02 -2.73
C LEU A 361 17.60 -2.85 -1.51
N GLU A 362 16.99 -2.57 -0.36
CA GLU A 362 17.29 -3.16 0.96
C GLU A 362 18.77 -3.08 1.37
N ASP A 363 19.55 -2.20 0.73
CA ASP A 363 20.99 -2.08 0.97
C ASP A 363 21.30 -1.13 2.14
N SER A 364 21.75 -1.71 3.25
CA SER A 364 22.14 -0.99 4.48
C SER A 364 23.16 0.13 4.31
N SER A 365 23.90 0.19 3.19
CA SER A 365 24.83 1.29 2.92
C SER A 365 24.13 2.65 2.75
N TYR A 366 22.90 2.69 2.23
CA TYR A 366 22.15 3.92 2.00
C TYR A 366 21.36 4.41 3.24
N TYR A 367 21.12 3.55 4.23
CA TYR A 367 20.25 3.89 5.37
C TYR A 367 20.77 5.12 6.14
N SER A 368 22.09 5.34 6.15
CA SER A 368 22.67 6.50 6.83
C SER A 368 22.35 7.82 6.12
N ASP A 369 22.18 7.81 4.81
CA ASP A 369 21.83 9.00 4.02
C ASP A 369 20.32 9.27 4.08
N VAL A 370 19.50 8.22 4.03
CA VAL A 370 18.05 8.33 4.28
C VAL A 370 17.78 8.89 5.69
N LYS A 371 18.51 8.42 6.72
CA LYS A 371 18.33 8.96 8.08
C LYS A 371 18.68 10.45 8.18
N LYS A 372 19.66 10.97 7.42
CA LYS A 372 19.93 12.42 7.40
C LYS A 372 18.72 13.22 6.93
N TRP A 373 17.96 12.71 5.95
CA TRP A 373 16.72 13.34 5.50
C TRP A 373 15.63 13.30 6.56
N LEU A 374 15.44 12.15 7.23
CA LEU A 374 14.48 12.04 8.34
C LEU A 374 14.83 13.02 9.47
N ASP A 375 16.10 13.05 9.90
CA ASP A 375 16.61 13.98 10.91
C ASP A 375 16.42 15.46 10.49
N TRP A 376 16.58 15.76 9.20
CA TRP A 376 16.34 17.11 8.68
C TRP A 376 14.85 17.46 8.61
N TYR A 377 13.98 16.53 8.20
CA TYR A 377 12.53 16.73 8.14
C TYR A 377 11.97 16.99 9.54
N PHE A 378 12.32 16.16 10.53
CA PHE A 378 11.92 16.38 11.94
C PHE A 378 12.43 17.72 12.49
N ALA A 379 13.58 18.22 12.02
CA ALA A 379 14.09 19.53 12.41
C ALA A 379 13.46 20.74 11.67
N ASN A 380 12.65 20.51 10.61
CA ASN A 380 12.16 21.57 9.71
C ASN A 380 10.65 21.50 9.38
N TYR A 381 9.91 20.54 9.94
CA TYR A 381 8.44 20.55 9.90
C TYR A 381 7.88 21.65 10.81
N ASN A 382 6.63 22.05 10.56
CA ASN A 382 5.96 23.14 11.25
C ASN A 382 5.38 22.68 12.60
N GLU A 383 6.24 22.45 13.60
CA GLU A 383 5.87 22.08 14.97
C GLU A 383 4.92 23.10 15.62
N GLU A 384 5.22 24.40 15.50
CA GLU A 384 4.37 25.49 16.02
C GLU A 384 3.18 25.84 15.09
N GLY A 385 3.04 25.13 13.96
CA GLY A 385 2.06 25.39 12.92
C GLY A 385 2.56 26.30 11.80
N ASP A 386 1.93 26.17 10.62
CA ASP A 386 2.24 26.95 9.42
C ASP A 386 1.59 28.35 9.39
N ASN A 387 1.48 28.93 8.19
CA ASN A 387 0.90 30.25 7.94
C ASN A 387 -0.64 30.25 7.99
N LEU A 388 -1.27 29.08 8.09
CA LEU A 388 -2.69 28.85 8.36
C LEU A 388 -2.91 28.35 9.81
N GLY A 389 -1.84 27.95 10.51
CA GLY A 389 -1.85 27.44 11.88
C GLY A 389 -1.97 25.92 11.97
N VAL A 390 -1.74 25.19 10.88
CA VAL A 390 -1.76 23.72 10.87
C VAL A 390 -0.39 23.18 11.25
N VAL A 391 -0.38 22.37 12.31
CA VAL A 391 0.80 21.66 12.82
C VAL A 391 1.10 20.45 11.94
N GLY A 392 2.37 20.09 11.80
CA GLY A 392 2.78 18.88 11.08
C GLY A 392 3.08 19.06 9.59
N THR A 393 2.68 20.18 8.98
CA THR A 393 3.01 20.49 7.58
C THR A 393 4.50 20.80 7.41
N ILE A 394 5.00 20.81 6.18
CA ILE A 394 6.37 21.24 5.86
C ILE A 394 6.34 22.13 4.61
N TYR A 395 7.25 23.10 4.54
CA TYR A 395 7.38 24.01 3.40
C TYR A 395 8.30 23.45 2.30
N ASP A 396 8.21 24.01 1.11
CA ASP A 396 9.30 23.95 0.11
C ASP A 396 10.47 24.81 0.61
N TYR A 397 11.70 24.43 0.30
CA TYR A 397 12.89 25.21 0.70
C TYR A 397 13.80 25.54 -0.48
N ILE A 398 14.39 26.73 -0.43
CA ILE A 398 15.38 27.25 -1.39
C ILE A 398 16.72 27.50 -0.69
N LEU A 399 17.81 27.22 -1.39
CA LEU A 399 19.16 27.49 -0.89
C LEU A 399 19.54 28.96 -1.10
N VAL A 400 19.67 29.72 -0.01
CA VAL A 400 20.04 31.14 -0.02
C VAL A 400 21.24 31.37 0.89
N ASP A 401 22.32 31.95 0.35
CA ASP A 401 23.59 32.24 1.05
C ASP A 401 24.22 31.04 1.81
N GLY A 402 23.84 29.81 1.46
CA GLY A 402 24.33 28.56 2.06
C GLY A 402 23.41 27.94 3.12
N GLU A 403 22.24 28.55 3.38
CA GLU A 403 21.21 28.03 4.28
C GLU A 403 19.93 27.71 3.49
N TYR A 404 19.25 26.62 3.85
CA TYR A 404 17.92 26.32 3.32
C TYR A 404 16.90 27.14 4.08
N ILE A 405 16.13 27.96 3.38
CA ILE A 405 15.03 28.75 3.95
C ILE A 405 13.71 28.39 3.24
N PRO A 406 12.56 28.46 3.92
CA PRO A 406 11.27 28.24 3.27
C PRO A 406 11.08 29.16 2.05
N GLU A 407 10.60 28.61 0.94
CA GLU A 407 10.30 29.38 -0.27
C GLU A 407 9.09 30.30 -0.04
N TYR A 408 9.12 31.49 -0.64
CA TYR A 408 8.08 32.52 -0.47
C TYR A 408 7.26 32.72 -1.73
N ILE A 409 5.93 32.76 -1.58
CA ILE A 409 5.00 32.97 -2.70
C ILE A 409 5.15 34.41 -3.23
N ASN A 410 5.68 34.57 -4.44
CA ASN A 410 5.64 35.81 -5.24
C ASN A 410 6.04 37.10 -4.46
N ASP A 411 7.16 37.09 -3.72
CA ASP A 411 7.66 38.23 -2.91
C ASP A 411 6.67 38.70 -1.82
N SER A 412 5.78 37.81 -1.39
CA SER A 412 4.92 38.00 -0.22
C SER A 412 5.56 37.45 1.06
N SER A 413 5.01 37.78 2.22
CA SER A 413 5.44 37.20 3.50
C SER A 413 4.88 35.78 3.76
N LYS A 414 4.19 35.15 2.79
CA LYS A 414 3.70 33.78 2.91
C LYS A 414 4.72 32.80 2.34
N LYS A 415 5.07 31.80 3.15
CA LYS A 415 5.85 30.62 2.74
C LYS A 415 4.99 29.67 1.87
N ASN A 416 5.63 28.82 1.05
CA ASN A 416 4.99 27.94 0.07
C ASN A 416 5.10 26.44 0.39
N TYR A 417 4.04 25.70 0.07
CA TYR A 417 4.05 24.24 -0.18
C TYR A 417 2.91 23.94 -1.17
N ASP A 418 3.06 22.90 -1.98
CA ASP A 418 2.02 22.54 -2.98
C ASP A 418 0.84 21.78 -2.34
N SER A 419 1.14 20.80 -1.48
CA SER A 419 0.17 20.04 -0.70
C SER A 419 0.64 19.91 0.75
N SER A 420 -0.28 19.77 1.70
CA SER A 420 0.00 19.38 3.09
C SER A 420 -0.20 17.88 3.32
N ASP A 421 -1.16 17.27 2.62
CA ASP A 421 -1.61 15.90 2.84
C ASP A 421 -0.69 14.86 2.19
N ALA A 422 -0.40 14.98 0.89
CA ALA A 422 0.56 14.15 0.16
C ALA A 422 1.99 14.25 0.73
N TYR A 423 2.40 15.43 1.18
CA TYR A 423 3.73 15.69 1.75
C TYR A 423 3.93 14.93 3.08
N ALA A 424 2.87 14.85 3.89
CA ALA A 424 2.86 14.06 5.11
C ALA A 424 2.69 12.55 4.80
N GLY A 425 1.76 12.17 3.92
CA GLY A 425 1.51 10.78 3.56
C GLY A 425 2.75 10.06 3.03
N THR A 426 3.46 10.69 2.07
CA THR A 426 4.72 10.14 1.55
C THR A 426 5.85 10.10 2.58
N PHE A 427 5.86 11.00 3.58
CA PHE A 427 6.86 10.97 4.66
C PHE A 427 6.61 9.80 5.62
N LEU A 428 5.35 9.56 6.00
CA LEU A 428 4.97 8.43 6.84
C LEU A 428 5.36 7.09 6.20
N SER A 429 5.15 6.93 4.89
CA SER A 429 5.61 5.76 4.13
C SER A 429 7.12 5.61 4.08
N LEU A 430 7.89 6.71 3.98
CA LEU A 430 9.35 6.65 4.04
C LEU A 430 9.83 6.20 5.43
N VAL A 431 9.25 6.74 6.50
CA VAL A 431 9.56 6.36 7.88
C VAL A 431 9.21 4.90 8.13
N TRP A 432 8.08 4.43 7.60
CA TRP A 432 7.69 3.02 7.65
C TRP A 432 8.72 2.10 6.97
N LYS A 433 9.07 2.35 5.69
CA LYS A 433 10.07 1.53 4.98
C LYS A 433 11.44 1.57 5.68
N TYR A 434 11.84 2.72 6.23
CA TYR A 434 13.05 2.83 7.05
C TYR A 434 12.97 1.96 8.32
N TYR A 435 11.83 1.96 9.02
CA TYR A 435 11.62 1.14 10.20
C TYR A 435 11.61 -0.36 9.88
N GLN A 436 10.95 -0.80 8.80
CA GLN A 436 10.93 -2.20 8.37
C GLN A 436 12.35 -2.78 8.18
N LEU A 437 13.26 -1.98 7.63
CA LEU A 437 14.63 -2.40 7.31
C LEU A 437 15.61 -2.28 8.49
N THR A 438 15.35 -1.37 9.43
CA THR A 438 16.28 -1.08 10.55
C THR A 438 15.84 -1.68 11.88
N GLY A 439 14.53 -1.84 12.10
CA GLY A 439 13.96 -2.19 13.39
C GLY A 439 14.27 -1.15 14.49
N ASP A 440 14.57 0.10 14.15
CA ASP A 440 14.99 1.13 15.12
C ASP A 440 13.81 1.70 15.92
N THR A 441 13.24 0.86 16.79
CA THR A 441 12.14 1.20 17.69
C THR A 441 12.55 2.32 18.67
N ALA A 442 13.84 2.56 18.91
CA ALA A 442 14.29 3.67 19.75
C ALA A 442 14.10 5.00 19.03
N TYR A 443 14.53 5.10 17.78
CA TYR A 443 14.35 6.29 16.94
C TYR A 443 12.87 6.59 16.66
N ILE A 444 12.05 5.56 16.41
CA ILE A 444 10.59 5.74 16.24
C ILE A 444 9.93 6.27 17.52
N ASN A 445 10.29 5.75 18.70
CA ASN A 445 9.76 6.26 19.97
C ASN A 445 10.27 7.66 20.34
N GLU A 446 11.45 8.07 19.84
CA GLU A 446 11.99 9.42 20.01
C GLU A 446 11.15 10.45 19.24
N HIS A 447 10.65 10.08 18.06
CA HIS A 447 9.88 10.96 17.15
C HIS A 447 8.38 10.64 17.06
N LEU A 448 7.83 9.84 17.98
CA LEU A 448 6.44 9.37 17.90
C LEU A 448 5.41 10.53 17.93
N ASP A 449 5.65 11.53 18.78
CA ASP A 449 4.80 12.73 18.84
C ASP A 449 4.94 13.59 17.57
N ASP A 450 6.13 13.69 16.98
CA ASP A 450 6.37 14.37 15.70
C ASP A 450 5.63 13.68 14.55
N LEU A 451 5.67 12.34 14.50
CA LEU A 451 4.95 11.54 13.49
C LEU A 451 3.44 11.70 13.62
N LYS A 452 2.91 11.74 14.85
CA LYS A 452 1.48 12.00 15.10
C LYS A 452 1.08 13.44 14.72
N ASN A 453 1.96 14.42 14.94
CA ASN A 453 1.78 15.79 14.44
C ASN A 453 1.72 15.82 12.90
N ILE A 454 2.63 15.13 12.21
CA ILE A 454 2.69 15.05 10.75
C ILE A 454 1.46 14.34 10.17
N ALA A 455 1.02 13.23 10.77
CA ALA A 455 -0.26 12.61 10.41
C ALA A 455 -1.46 13.56 10.66
N GLY A 456 -1.38 14.38 11.72
CA GLY A 456 -2.34 15.44 12.02
C GLY A 456 -2.47 16.52 10.94
N ALA A 457 -1.45 16.72 10.10
CA ALA A 457 -1.53 17.62 8.95
C ALA A 457 -2.46 17.08 7.84
N ILE A 458 -2.57 15.76 7.72
CA ILE A 458 -3.51 15.07 6.83
C ILE A 458 -4.92 15.15 7.42
N ASP A 459 -5.06 14.91 8.73
CA ASP A 459 -6.33 15.06 9.45
C ASP A 459 -6.92 16.49 9.32
N ALA A 460 -6.07 17.51 9.26
CA ALA A 460 -6.48 18.90 9.12
C ALA A 460 -7.15 19.24 7.77
N THR A 461 -7.05 18.37 6.76
CA THR A 461 -7.73 18.52 5.46
C THR A 461 -8.70 17.39 5.14
N PHE A 462 -8.95 16.47 6.08
CA PHE A 462 -9.86 15.35 5.92
C PHE A 462 -11.34 15.80 5.99
N ASN A 463 -12.10 15.48 4.95
CA ASN A 463 -13.48 15.97 4.76
C ASN A 463 -14.54 14.92 5.14
N GLU A 464 -15.81 15.35 5.23
CA GLU A 464 -16.99 14.48 5.45
C GLU A 464 -17.19 13.41 4.36
N THR A 465 -16.46 13.54 3.24
CA THR A 465 -16.42 12.64 2.08
C THR A 465 -15.39 11.50 2.23
N ASN A 466 -14.72 11.40 3.38
CA ASN A 466 -13.60 10.49 3.64
C ASN A 466 -12.37 10.70 2.73
N LEU A 467 -12.28 11.86 2.08
CA LEU A 467 -11.16 12.28 1.23
C LEU A 467 -10.50 13.53 1.83
N THR A 468 -9.22 13.72 1.54
CA THR A 468 -8.47 14.93 1.90
C THR A 468 -8.46 15.96 0.78
N SER A 469 -8.51 17.23 1.17
CA SER A 469 -8.12 18.32 0.28
C SER A 469 -6.62 18.54 0.30
N ALA A 470 -6.04 18.88 -0.85
CA ALA A 470 -4.59 19.08 -1.02
C ALA A 470 -3.96 20.01 0.03
N LYS A 471 -4.65 21.10 0.42
CA LYS A 471 -4.25 21.94 1.57
C LYS A 471 -5.41 22.75 2.17
N PRO A 472 -5.29 23.28 3.41
CA PRO A 472 -6.42 23.89 4.12
C PRO A 472 -7.00 25.15 3.46
N ASP A 473 -6.25 25.86 2.61
CA ASP A 473 -6.75 27.00 1.81
C ASP A 473 -7.01 26.66 0.33
N TYR A 474 -6.94 25.37 -0.06
CA TYR A 474 -7.24 24.87 -1.40
C TYR A 474 -8.00 23.52 -1.34
N SER A 475 -9.33 23.61 -1.33
CA SER A 475 -10.25 22.50 -1.04
C SER A 475 -10.48 21.52 -2.22
N THR A 476 -9.43 21.14 -2.95
CA THR A 476 -9.53 20.19 -4.06
C THR A 476 -9.07 18.81 -3.61
N GLU A 477 -9.94 17.81 -3.75
CA GLU A 477 -9.66 16.40 -3.44
C GLU A 477 -9.13 15.68 -4.69
N TYR A 478 -7.81 15.74 -4.88
CA TYR A 478 -7.10 15.07 -5.97
C TYR A 478 -6.94 13.57 -5.71
N LEU A 479 -7.01 12.78 -6.79
CA LEU A 479 -6.81 11.34 -6.77
C LEU A 479 -5.39 10.96 -6.31
N MET A 480 -4.38 11.68 -6.80
CA MET A 480 -2.97 11.39 -6.51
C MET A 480 -2.68 11.60 -5.01
N ASP A 481 -3.02 12.79 -4.50
CA ASP A 481 -2.86 13.18 -3.10
C ASP A 481 -3.61 12.21 -2.17
N ASN A 482 -4.87 11.87 -2.48
CA ASN A 482 -5.65 10.92 -1.68
C ASN A 482 -5.09 9.49 -1.73
N THR A 483 -4.54 9.07 -2.85
CA THR A 483 -3.84 7.78 -2.95
C THR A 483 -2.57 7.75 -2.07
N GLU A 484 -1.83 8.84 -2.02
CA GLU A 484 -0.63 9.00 -1.19
C GLU A 484 -0.98 9.08 0.30
N VAL A 485 -2.11 9.70 0.64
CA VAL A 485 -2.70 9.72 1.98
C VAL A 485 -3.15 8.33 2.42
N TYR A 486 -3.86 7.59 1.56
CA TYR A 486 -4.22 6.18 1.82
C TYR A 486 -2.97 5.36 2.18
N ARG A 487 -1.90 5.53 1.39
CA ARG A 487 -0.63 4.81 1.58
C ARG A 487 0.04 5.21 2.90
N GLY A 488 0.18 6.51 3.17
CA GLY A 488 0.75 7.03 4.42
C GLY A 488 -0.01 6.58 5.67
N TYR A 489 -1.34 6.62 5.65
CA TYR A 489 -2.17 6.14 6.76
C TYR A 489 -2.07 4.63 6.96
N ALA A 490 -2.05 3.82 5.88
CA ALA A 490 -1.90 2.38 5.98
C ALA A 490 -0.54 2.00 6.60
N ASP A 491 0.53 2.61 6.09
CA ASP A 491 1.90 2.36 6.52
C ASP A 491 2.15 2.84 7.96
N PHE A 492 1.57 3.99 8.34
CA PHE A 492 1.65 4.49 9.72
C PHE A 492 0.83 3.62 10.70
N GLY A 493 -0.36 3.16 10.31
CA GLY A 493 -1.16 2.24 11.11
C GLY A 493 -0.43 0.93 11.43
N GLU A 494 0.29 0.36 10.46
CA GLU A 494 1.15 -0.82 10.66
C GLU A 494 2.38 -0.52 11.54
N LEU A 495 3.04 0.63 11.33
CA LEU A 495 4.15 1.07 12.20
C LEU A 495 3.72 1.16 13.66
N LEU A 496 2.58 1.82 13.93
CA LEU A 496 1.98 1.94 15.26
C LEU A 496 1.60 0.57 15.85
N SER A 497 1.07 -0.34 15.02
CA SER A 497 0.74 -1.72 15.41
C SER A 497 1.95 -2.49 15.95
N LEU A 498 3.10 -2.36 15.26
CA LEU A 498 4.33 -3.06 15.62
C LEU A 498 5.02 -2.48 16.87
N ILE A 499 4.88 -1.18 17.15
CA ILE A 499 5.39 -0.57 18.39
C ILE A 499 4.41 -0.66 19.57
N GLY A 500 3.17 -1.09 19.33
CA GLY A 500 2.14 -1.28 20.36
C GLY A 500 1.39 0.00 20.75
N ASP A 501 1.28 0.96 19.84
CA ASP A 501 0.55 2.22 20.05
C ASP A 501 -0.96 2.06 19.78
N ASP A 502 -1.79 2.75 20.56
CA ASP A 502 -3.26 2.59 20.54
C ASP A 502 -3.95 3.26 19.35
N GLN A 503 -3.27 4.16 18.64
CA GLN A 503 -3.82 4.83 17.44
C GLN A 503 -3.66 4.02 16.15
N SER A 504 -3.03 2.84 16.19
CA SER A 504 -2.87 1.95 15.03
C SER A 504 -4.19 1.71 14.29
N THR A 505 -5.24 1.28 15.00
CA THR A 505 -6.56 1.01 14.42
C THR A 505 -7.17 2.25 13.76
N PHE A 506 -7.03 3.43 14.37
CA PHE A 506 -7.57 4.68 13.83
C PHE A 506 -6.98 5.01 12.44
N TYR A 507 -5.66 4.91 12.29
CA TYR A 507 -5.02 5.18 11.00
C TYR A 507 -5.27 4.07 9.97
N SER A 508 -5.36 2.80 10.38
CA SER A 508 -5.79 1.72 9.48
C SER A 508 -7.23 1.91 8.98
N GLU A 509 -8.17 2.33 9.85
CA GLU A 509 -9.55 2.64 9.47
C GLU A 509 -9.63 3.87 8.55
N ARG A 510 -8.83 4.91 8.80
CA ARG A 510 -8.72 6.07 7.90
C ARG A 510 -8.18 5.71 6.52
N ALA A 511 -7.19 4.82 6.44
CA ALA A 511 -6.71 4.33 5.15
C ALA A 511 -7.82 3.61 4.36
N ILE A 512 -8.59 2.73 5.02
CA ILE A 512 -9.73 2.04 4.39
C ILE A 512 -10.77 3.05 3.88
N ALA A 513 -11.17 4.00 4.73
CA ALA A 513 -12.13 5.04 4.37
C ALA A 513 -11.71 5.87 3.13
N VAL A 514 -10.42 6.20 2.98
CA VAL A 514 -9.91 6.90 1.80
C VAL A 514 -9.93 6.01 0.55
N ALA A 515 -9.52 4.75 0.66
CA ALA A 515 -9.55 3.81 -0.46
C ALA A 515 -10.99 3.56 -0.96
N ASP A 516 -11.92 3.30 -0.04
CA ASP A 516 -13.35 3.12 -0.34
C ASP A 516 -13.93 4.39 -0.99
N ALA A 517 -13.58 5.58 -0.51
CA ALA A 517 -14.05 6.84 -1.10
C ALA A 517 -13.48 7.09 -2.52
N ILE A 518 -12.23 6.73 -2.79
CA ILE A 518 -11.66 6.77 -4.16
C ILE A 518 -12.42 5.78 -5.06
N GLU A 519 -12.67 4.56 -4.59
CA GLU A 519 -13.42 3.53 -5.34
C GLU A 519 -14.85 3.98 -5.67
N ASP A 520 -15.58 4.51 -4.70
CA ASP A 520 -16.99 4.89 -4.83
C ASP A 520 -17.19 6.18 -5.65
N THR A 521 -16.22 7.10 -5.66
CA THR A 521 -16.40 8.45 -6.22
C THR A 521 -15.51 8.79 -7.40
N MET A 522 -14.34 8.16 -7.54
CA MET A 522 -13.37 8.51 -8.60
C MET A 522 -13.23 7.45 -9.69
N TRP A 523 -13.73 6.22 -9.52
CA TRP A 523 -13.72 5.24 -10.61
C TRP A 523 -14.75 5.59 -11.70
N ALA A 524 -14.29 5.74 -12.94
CA ALA A 524 -15.10 6.03 -14.12
C ALA A 524 -15.26 4.75 -14.99
N PRO A 525 -16.29 3.93 -14.76
CA PRO A 525 -16.43 2.61 -15.39
C PRO A 525 -16.68 2.64 -16.90
N GLU A 526 -17.14 3.77 -17.46
CA GLU A 526 -17.33 3.94 -18.91
C GLU A 526 -16.02 4.34 -19.63
N ASP A 527 -15.04 4.88 -18.88
CA ASP A 527 -13.75 5.35 -19.41
C ASP A 527 -12.59 4.41 -19.10
N ASP A 528 -12.81 3.38 -18.28
CA ASP A 528 -11.83 2.37 -17.85
C ASP A 528 -10.66 2.93 -17.00
N GLY A 529 -10.92 3.89 -16.10
CA GLY A 529 -9.90 4.51 -15.24
C GLY A 529 -10.46 5.30 -14.05
N TYR A 530 -9.60 6.05 -13.36
CA TYR A 530 -10.00 7.00 -12.31
C TYR A 530 -9.87 8.46 -12.76
N ILE A 531 -10.86 9.30 -12.43
CA ILE A 531 -10.79 10.76 -12.63
C ILE A 531 -9.78 11.40 -11.67
N TYR A 532 -9.04 12.42 -12.12
CA TYR A 532 -7.91 12.97 -11.37
C TYR A 532 -8.30 13.80 -10.11
N TRP A 533 -9.58 14.11 -9.93
CA TRP A 533 -10.14 14.73 -8.71
C TRP A 533 -11.64 14.44 -8.60
N ARG A 534 -12.20 14.47 -7.39
CA ARG A 534 -13.58 13.97 -7.12
C ARG A 534 -14.65 14.62 -7.98
N ASP A 535 -14.71 15.95 -8.05
CA ASP A 535 -15.80 16.65 -8.75
C ASP A 535 -15.51 16.89 -10.24
N HIS A 536 -14.70 16.02 -10.88
CA HIS A 536 -14.40 16.16 -12.29
C HIS A 536 -15.62 15.88 -13.19
N GLU A 537 -16.22 16.95 -13.71
CA GLU A 537 -17.19 16.82 -14.81
C GLU A 537 -16.46 16.50 -16.13
N GLY A 538 -16.75 15.34 -16.72
CA GLY A 538 -16.35 15.04 -18.10
C GLY A 538 -15.99 13.59 -18.39
N GLY A 539 -15.66 12.79 -17.37
CA GLY A 539 -15.00 11.50 -17.55
C GLY A 539 -13.48 11.68 -17.61
N ILE A 540 -12.77 10.78 -18.30
CA ILE A 540 -11.31 10.82 -18.46
C ILE A 540 -10.94 11.13 -19.91
N ASP A 541 -10.24 12.24 -20.16
CA ASP A 541 -9.63 12.49 -21.48
C ASP A 541 -8.27 11.79 -21.56
N TRP A 542 -8.28 10.52 -21.98
CA TRP A 542 -7.06 9.74 -22.19
C TRP A 542 -6.08 10.33 -23.22
N THR A 543 -6.47 11.36 -23.98
CA THR A 543 -5.56 12.09 -24.88
C THR A 543 -4.79 13.21 -24.16
N ASP A 544 -5.21 13.61 -22.95
CA ASP A 544 -4.37 14.40 -22.04
C ASP A 544 -3.53 13.47 -21.14
N PHE A 545 -2.21 13.58 -21.26
CA PHE A 545 -1.30 12.75 -20.47
C PHE A 545 -1.31 13.14 -18.99
N TYR A 546 -1.46 14.44 -18.68
CA TYR A 546 -1.52 14.92 -17.31
C TYR A 546 -2.40 16.18 -17.24
N PRO A 547 -3.51 16.15 -16.48
CA PRO A 547 -3.69 15.30 -15.30
C PRO A 547 -4.25 13.89 -15.58
N ASP A 548 -5.13 13.72 -16.57
CA ASP A 548 -5.98 12.54 -16.76
C ASP A 548 -5.25 11.18 -16.80
N ALA A 549 -4.55 10.86 -17.89
CA ALA A 549 -4.03 9.50 -18.09
C ALA A 549 -3.00 9.08 -17.03
N LYS A 550 -2.22 10.04 -16.50
CA LYS A 550 -1.22 9.78 -15.45
C LYS A 550 -1.83 9.61 -14.06
N ALA A 551 -2.81 10.44 -13.67
CA ALA A 551 -3.45 10.30 -12.37
C ALA A 551 -4.22 8.97 -12.27
N SER A 552 -4.85 8.53 -13.36
CA SER A 552 -5.62 7.28 -13.44
C SER A 552 -4.84 6.03 -12.99
N PHE A 553 -3.50 6.00 -13.11
CA PHE A 553 -2.68 4.88 -12.63
C PHE A 553 -2.09 5.03 -11.22
N TRP A 554 -2.28 6.17 -10.54
CA TRP A 554 -1.72 6.40 -9.21
C TRP A 554 -2.13 5.34 -8.18
N PRO A 555 -3.41 4.93 -8.08
CA PRO A 555 -3.84 3.86 -7.18
C PRO A 555 -3.09 2.53 -7.39
N VAL A 556 -2.68 2.23 -8.63
CA VAL A 556 -1.93 1.01 -8.96
C VAL A 556 -0.52 1.06 -8.35
N ILE A 557 0.24 2.13 -8.63
CA ILE A 557 1.66 2.22 -8.24
C ILE A 557 1.88 2.50 -6.75
N PHE A 558 0.85 2.96 -6.04
CA PHE A 558 0.80 3.09 -4.57
C PHE A 558 0.14 1.89 -3.88
N HIS A 559 -0.17 0.83 -4.63
CA HIS A 559 -0.70 -0.44 -4.12
C HIS A 559 -2.00 -0.27 -3.33
N MET A 560 -2.92 0.55 -3.83
CA MET A 560 -4.29 0.67 -3.31
C MET A 560 -5.07 -0.63 -3.59
N PRO A 561 -5.93 -1.11 -2.67
CA PRO A 561 -6.71 -2.33 -2.90
C PRO A 561 -7.79 -2.09 -3.96
N ILE A 562 -7.43 -2.31 -5.22
CA ILE A 562 -8.34 -2.17 -6.37
C ILE A 562 -8.72 -3.55 -6.94
N PRO A 563 -9.86 -3.69 -7.63
CA PRO A 563 -10.20 -4.90 -8.37
C PRO A 563 -9.08 -5.34 -9.34
N SER A 564 -8.75 -6.63 -9.31
CA SER A 564 -7.51 -7.18 -9.92
C SER A 564 -7.41 -7.03 -11.44
N ASP A 565 -8.53 -6.79 -12.13
CA ASP A 565 -8.59 -6.52 -13.56
C ASP A 565 -8.30 -5.05 -13.94
N ARG A 566 -8.44 -4.11 -13.00
CA ARG A 566 -8.28 -2.68 -13.27
C ARG A 566 -6.85 -2.26 -13.57
N ALA A 567 -5.86 -2.79 -12.85
CA ALA A 567 -4.44 -2.43 -13.07
C ALA A 567 -4.01 -2.68 -14.53
N ALA A 568 -4.29 -3.88 -15.05
CA ALA A 568 -4.04 -4.24 -16.44
C ALA A 568 -4.90 -3.41 -17.41
N THR A 569 -6.15 -3.11 -17.05
CA THR A 569 -7.06 -2.31 -17.89
C THR A 569 -6.55 -0.87 -18.08
N ILE A 570 -6.20 -0.20 -16.97
CA ILE A 570 -5.63 1.15 -16.94
C ILE A 570 -4.32 1.21 -17.73
N TYR A 571 -3.43 0.23 -17.54
CA TYR A 571 -2.18 0.16 -18.31
C TYR A 571 -2.41 -0.01 -19.81
N ASN A 572 -3.29 -0.94 -20.21
CA ASN A 572 -3.61 -1.14 -21.62
C ASN A 572 -4.18 0.12 -22.28
N ARG A 573 -5.01 0.88 -21.56
CA ARG A 573 -5.53 2.16 -22.04
C ARG A 573 -4.43 3.21 -22.18
N LEU A 574 -3.57 3.39 -21.17
CA LEU A 574 -2.39 4.26 -21.24
C LEU A 574 -1.48 3.91 -22.44
N LYS A 575 -1.21 2.61 -22.66
CA LYS A 575 -0.36 2.13 -23.77
C LYS A 575 -0.97 2.41 -25.15
N ILE A 576 -2.30 2.34 -25.29
CA ILE A 576 -3.00 2.57 -26.56
C ILE A 576 -3.12 4.07 -26.88
N GLU A 577 -3.53 4.89 -25.91
CA GLU A 577 -3.88 6.30 -26.14
C GLU A 577 -2.67 7.25 -25.99
N GLN A 578 -1.64 6.87 -25.21
CA GLN A 578 -0.45 7.68 -24.94
C GLN A 578 0.89 6.99 -25.33
N PRO A 579 1.02 6.34 -26.51
CA PRO A 579 2.20 5.53 -26.84
C PRO A 579 3.53 6.30 -26.80
N GLY A 580 3.50 7.63 -26.92
CA GLY A 580 4.68 8.48 -26.88
C GLY A 580 5.23 8.80 -25.48
N TRP A 581 4.71 8.18 -24.40
CA TRP A 581 5.36 8.28 -23.09
C TRP A 581 6.72 7.57 -23.06
N VAL A 582 6.88 6.51 -23.87
CA VAL A 582 8.09 5.67 -23.90
C VAL A 582 9.27 6.33 -24.64
N ASP A 583 8.97 7.18 -25.64
CA ASP A 583 9.96 7.90 -26.47
C ASP A 583 10.00 9.41 -26.19
N PHE A 584 9.21 9.86 -25.21
CA PHE A 584 9.06 11.26 -24.80
C PHE A 584 8.62 12.20 -25.93
N SER A 585 7.81 11.70 -26.88
CA SER A 585 7.22 12.52 -27.96
C SER A 585 5.98 13.31 -27.53
N ILE A 586 5.31 12.92 -26.43
CA ILE A 586 4.16 13.63 -25.85
C ILE A 586 4.55 14.67 -24.79
N ASN A 587 5.68 14.49 -24.10
CA ASN A 587 6.12 15.32 -22.98
C ASN A 587 7.65 15.31 -22.86
N ASP A 588 8.25 16.45 -22.50
CA ASP A 588 9.69 16.56 -22.23
C ASP A 588 10.09 16.15 -20.80
N SER A 589 9.12 15.92 -19.92
CA SER A 589 9.32 15.44 -18.54
C SER A 589 9.54 13.92 -18.50
N PRO A 590 10.35 13.38 -17.57
CA PRO A 590 10.71 11.96 -17.61
C PRO A 590 9.56 11.02 -17.23
N ASN A 591 8.78 11.34 -16.21
CA ASN A 591 7.63 10.52 -15.77
C ASN A 591 7.95 9.03 -15.54
N ALA A 592 9.07 8.71 -14.88
CA ALA A 592 9.55 7.34 -14.71
C ALA A 592 8.52 6.38 -14.07
N SER A 593 7.54 6.91 -13.33
CA SER A 593 6.37 6.17 -12.85
C SER A 593 5.59 5.41 -13.93
N THR A 594 5.62 5.84 -15.20
CA THR A 594 4.96 5.10 -16.31
C THR A 594 5.67 3.78 -16.63
N SER A 595 7.01 3.72 -16.48
CA SER A 595 7.76 2.48 -16.60
C SER A 595 7.45 1.51 -15.46
N TYR A 596 7.16 2.04 -14.26
CA TYR A 596 6.81 1.21 -13.11
C TYR A 596 5.44 0.53 -13.29
N ILE A 597 4.40 1.23 -13.76
CA ILE A 597 3.15 0.53 -14.11
C ILE A 597 3.33 -0.45 -15.28
N ALA A 598 4.25 -0.20 -16.22
CA ALA A 598 4.50 -1.15 -17.31
C ALA A 598 5.02 -2.51 -16.80
N VAL A 599 6.01 -2.52 -15.90
CA VAL A 599 6.49 -3.78 -15.28
C VAL A 599 5.43 -4.43 -14.39
N LEU A 600 4.68 -3.66 -13.60
CA LEU A 600 3.57 -4.18 -12.79
C LEU A 600 2.45 -4.82 -13.64
N ALA A 601 2.29 -4.39 -14.90
CA ALA A 601 1.37 -4.97 -15.87
C ALA A 601 1.97 -6.16 -16.66
N GLY A 602 3.23 -6.52 -16.41
CA GLY A 602 3.96 -7.60 -17.11
C GLY A 602 4.52 -7.20 -18.48
N ASP A 603 4.69 -5.90 -18.75
CA ASP A 603 5.15 -5.35 -20.03
C ASP A 603 6.61 -4.87 -19.93
N THR A 604 7.51 -5.82 -19.70
CA THR A 604 8.95 -5.61 -19.52
C THR A 604 9.57 -4.94 -20.74
N ASP A 605 9.29 -5.43 -21.95
CA ASP A 605 9.76 -4.86 -23.23
C ASP A 605 9.56 -3.33 -23.32
N THR A 606 8.39 -2.82 -22.90
CA THR A 606 8.09 -1.38 -22.96
C THR A 606 8.81 -0.60 -21.85
N ALA A 607 9.01 -1.20 -20.68
CA ALA A 607 9.79 -0.60 -19.60
C ALA A 607 11.29 -0.51 -19.94
N GLU A 608 11.85 -1.55 -20.55
CA GLU A 608 13.22 -1.57 -21.05
C GLU A 608 13.46 -0.48 -22.10
N LEU A 609 12.56 -0.38 -23.08
CA LEU A 609 12.62 0.66 -24.11
C LEU A 609 12.55 2.08 -23.48
N TYR A 610 11.75 2.28 -22.44
CA TYR A 610 11.77 3.52 -21.67
C TYR A 610 13.13 3.77 -21.02
N ILE A 611 13.74 2.75 -20.40
CA ILE A 611 15.05 2.87 -19.72
C ILE A 611 16.15 3.25 -20.73
N GLU A 612 16.17 2.65 -21.92
CA GLU A 612 17.09 3.00 -23.00
C GLU A 612 16.90 4.46 -23.45
N ASN A 613 15.68 4.84 -23.81
CA ASN A 613 15.34 6.19 -24.26
C ASN A 613 15.63 7.24 -23.17
N ALA A 614 15.37 6.91 -21.90
CA ALA A 614 15.63 7.79 -20.75
C ALA A 614 17.12 8.09 -20.58
N ARG A 615 17.98 7.08 -20.77
CA ARG A 615 19.44 7.23 -20.71
C ARG A 615 19.98 8.08 -21.87
N GLU A 616 19.37 8.00 -23.06
CA GLU A 616 19.73 8.87 -24.20
C GLU A 616 19.20 10.30 -24.05
N LYS A 617 17.93 10.49 -23.63
CA LYS A 617 17.31 11.82 -23.50
C LYS A 617 17.83 12.59 -22.28
N PHE A 618 18.17 11.91 -21.18
CA PHE A 618 18.62 12.51 -19.93
C PHE A 618 19.99 11.98 -19.46
N PRO A 619 21.07 12.19 -20.25
CA PRO A 619 22.43 11.83 -19.84
C PRO A 619 22.80 12.54 -18.53
N ASP A 620 23.51 11.82 -17.67
CA ASP A 620 23.90 12.24 -16.31
C ASP A 620 22.73 12.76 -15.45
N ARG A 621 21.49 12.29 -15.75
CA ARG A 621 20.24 12.76 -15.13
C ARG A 621 20.11 14.28 -15.12
N ARG A 622 20.44 14.91 -16.25
CA ARG A 622 20.19 16.35 -16.44
C ARG A 622 18.71 16.70 -16.25
N TRP A 623 18.45 17.93 -15.81
CA TRP A 623 17.10 18.52 -15.80
C TRP A 623 16.37 18.28 -17.13
N PRO A 624 15.09 17.87 -17.13
CA PRO A 624 14.14 17.80 -16.01
C PRO A 624 14.14 16.51 -15.14
N TRP A 625 15.19 15.68 -15.15
CA TRP A 625 15.27 14.57 -14.18
C TRP A 625 15.34 15.10 -12.74
N LYS A 626 14.44 14.61 -11.89
CA LYS A 626 14.30 14.98 -10.47
C LYS A 626 14.52 13.74 -9.60
N ILE A 627 14.83 13.94 -8.33
CA ILE A 627 15.09 12.86 -7.37
C ILE A 627 13.98 11.78 -7.31
N SER A 628 12.71 12.18 -7.43
CA SER A 628 11.56 11.27 -7.50
C SER A 628 11.50 10.42 -8.78
N GLU A 629 12.00 10.92 -9.91
CA GLU A 629 12.11 10.15 -11.16
C GLU A 629 13.12 9.00 -10.99
N GLY A 630 14.22 9.26 -10.24
CA GLY A 630 15.16 8.22 -9.84
C GLY A 630 14.53 7.18 -8.92
N GLY A 631 13.73 7.60 -7.92
CA GLY A 631 12.99 6.69 -7.04
C GLY A 631 12.06 5.73 -7.78
N TRP A 632 11.29 6.24 -8.75
CA TRP A 632 10.44 5.41 -9.61
C TRP A 632 11.24 4.50 -10.55
N LEU A 633 12.36 4.99 -11.11
CA LEU A 633 13.22 4.18 -11.96
C LEU A 633 13.88 3.03 -11.17
N ILE A 634 14.32 3.25 -9.93
CA ILE A 634 14.85 2.18 -9.07
C ILE A 634 13.80 1.08 -8.88
N LYS A 635 12.54 1.45 -8.60
CA LYS A 635 11.43 0.49 -8.51
C LYS A 635 11.27 -0.33 -9.79
N THR A 636 11.22 0.32 -10.97
CA THR A 636 11.16 -0.40 -12.26
C THR A 636 12.33 -1.37 -12.46
N LEU A 637 13.55 -0.95 -12.12
CA LEU A 637 14.76 -1.76 -12.30
C LEU A 637 14.84 -2.95 -11.33
N LEU A 638 14.20 -2.86 -10.16
CA LEU A 638 14.10 -3.99 -9.23
C LEU A 638 13.10 -5.04 -9.74
N GLU A 639 11.95 -4.62 -10.25
CA GLU A 639 10.94 -5.51 -10.88
C GLU A 639 11.50 -6.23 -12.11
N LEU A 640 12.32 -5.56 -12.94
CA LEU A 640 13.04 -6.19 -14.06
C LEU A 640 14.18 -7.10 -13.61
N SER A 641 14.58 -7.05 -12.34
CA SER A 641 15.62 -7.94 -11.83
C SER A 641 15.06 -9.26 -11.30
N GLU A 642 13.82 -9.32 -10.80
CA GLU A 642 13.24 -10.53 -10.17
C GLU A 642 13.10 -11.74 -11.13
#